data_AF-A0A9P7N2K5-F1
#
_entry.id   AF-A0A9P7N2K5-F1
#
_cell.length_a   1.000
_cell.length_b   1.000
_cell.length_c   1.000
_cell.angle_alpha   90.00
_cell.angle_beta   90.00
_cell.angle_gamma   90.00
#
_symmetry.space_group_name_H-M   'P 1'
#
loop_
_entity.id
_entity.type
_entity.pdbx_description
1 polymer ?
#
loop_
_entity_poly.entity_id
_entity_poly.type
_entity_poly.pdbx_seq_one_letter_code
_entity_poly.pdbx_strand_id
1 'polypeptide(L)'
;MWLDRLAGGPSSASGQSTPQSGSRSYSPLPRRTTSALSPYVTSQRPGNSPRDSSISLVSNDSSNSLLSQSRRTNGSALRQSVTIPNVDDSLEILSRILTSPKEAGVDGEASQKAQASSITETDLELDVDFGGLSLQELASSQAPDDIDSAPRPEQNAEDYEKEQTTFESLHRSITACDDVLNSVEINLANFRNDLAAVSADIESLQDRSAALNRRLQNRKDVEKALGPLVEELSLSPEFISKISTGQLDDSWVKTLGDLDRRTAAYEKKTTSGSQLNKASAELGPLLEKLTLKAIERIRDFLVAQIKALRSPHINAQIIQQQNFLRFRDLYTFLHKHHAALAEEISRAYMNTMRWYYQTQFARYQQALSSLKIHVLDKSDALGHEDTTRMATVLSSMRTVGLPHDAFNLGRRIDLLQTSNQTALSSYLAEEDQATHYLEIQFYNFNLALMDNATAEYTFLANFFSPALSYSQISKTFNYIFEPTFEMGQALSKTLMSDTYDSLGILLCIRLNQNFAFELQRRKVPAVDNYINGTNMFLWPRLQVVMDRHCESVRQLVANLPSRSNRSTSDAAKITAAPHVVTQRFGQLLHGFLALSAEAGDDEPVAASLRRLRSEVEAFLNKHSLSYGDDKRKSDRFLYNNYSLILTIIGDVTGKLAVEQRKHFEKLKAMHQEDA
;
A
#
# COMPACT_ATOMS: atom_id res chain seq x y z
N MET A 1 -17.46 21.93 -11.78
CA MET A 1 -17.48 20.44 -11.76
C MET A 1 -16.15 19.75 -12.07
N TRP A 2 -15.21 20.29 -12.88
CA TRP A 2 -13.90 19.62 -13.11
C TRP A 2 -12.91 19.82 -11.95
N LEU A 3 -12.94 20.96 -11.26
CA LEU A 3 -12.05 21.29 -10.14
C LEU A 3 -12.57 20.88 -8.76
N ASP A 4 -13.89 20.72 -8.58
CA ASP A 4 -14.51 20.12 -7.37
C ASP A 4 -13.99 18.69 -7.07
N ARG A 5 -13.18 18.13 -7.98
CA ARG A 5 -12.74 16.74 -8.00
C ARG A 5 -11.43 16.51 -7.23
N LEU A 6 -10.75 17.56 -6.77
CA LEU A 6 -9.57 17.47 -5.91
C LEU A 6 -9.94 17.41 -4.41
N ALA A 7 -11.18 17.73 -4.04
CA ALA A 7 -11.68 17.71 -2.66
C ALA A 7 -12.01 16.29 -2.12
N GLY A 8 -11.94 15.25 -2.97
CA GLY A 8 -12.36 13.88 -2.65
C GLY A 8 -11.22 12.92 -2.33
N GLY A 9 -10.42 13.19 -1.29
CA GLY A 9 -9.51 12.22 -0.67
C GLY A 9 -10.09 11.70 0.65
N PRO A 10 -9.86 10.42 1.05
CA PRO A 10 -10.52 9.82 2.20
C PRO A 10 -9.99 10.43 3.50
N SER A 11 -10.79 11.27 4.15
CA SER A 11 -10.53 11.77 5.50
C SER A 11 -11.04 10.74 6.51
N SER A 12 -10.19 9.74 6.82
CA SER A 12 -10.35 8.95 8.04
C SER A 12 -9.57 9.62 9.18
N ALA A 13 -10.22 10.50 9.93
CA ALA A 13 -9.90 10.76 11.33
C ALA A 13 -11.01 11.59 11.98
N SER A 14 -11.81 10.92 12.79
CA SER A 14 -12.78 11.46 13.75
C SER A 14 -12.13 12.41 14.77
N GLY A 15 -12.79 13.52 15.11
CA GLY A 15 -12.40 14.35 16.26
C GLY A 15 -13.07 15.71 16.39
N GLN A 16 -14.36 15.71 16.79
CA GLN A 16 -15.10 16.69 17.59
C GLN A 16 -14.72 18.21 17.63
N SER A 17 -15.76 18.99 17.25
CA SER A 17 -16.35 20.15 17.95
C SER A 17 -15.62 21.50 18.03
N THR A 18 -16.21 22.50 17.35
CA THR A 18 -16.34 23.89 17.84
C THR A 18 -17.75 24.44 17.52
N PRO A 19 -18.32 25.32 18.38
CA PRO A 19 -19.74 25.66 18.36
C PRO A 19 -20.05 26.80 17.39
N GLN A 20 -21.19 26.74 16.71
CA GLN A 20 -21.78 27.90 16.04
C GLN A 20 -22.94 28.49 16.86
N SER A 21 -22.79 29.78 17.11
CA SER A 21 -23.71 30.73 17.72
C SER A 21 -25.02 30.86 16.93
N GLY A 22 -26.13 30.88 17.67
CA GLY A 22 -27.48 30.86 17.12
C GLY A 22 -28.03 32.21 16.67
N SER A 23 -29.00 32.12 15.76
CA SER A 23 -30.07 33.11 15.60
C SER A 23 -31.33 32.43 15.07
N ARG A 24 -32.31 32.35 16.00
CA ARG A 24 -33.77 32.15 15.94
C ARG A 24 -34.43 32.15 14.54
N SER A 25 -35.19 31.12 14.16
CA SER A 25 -36.61 30.79 14.50
C SER A 25 -37.61 31.37 13.51
N TYR A 26 -38.21 30.54 12.64
CA TYR A 26 -39.62 30.69 12.22
C TYR A 26 -40.14 29.35 11.62
N SER A 27 -41.10 28.75 12.32
CA SER A 27 -42.09 27.76 11.86
C SER A 27 -43.31 27.94 12.76
N PRO A 28 -44.55 27.88 12.24
CA PRO A 28 -45.34 26.62 12.27
C PRO A 28 -46.25 26.51 11.01
N LEU A 29 -46.77 25.39 10.50
CA LEU A 29 -47.53 24.24 11.05
C LEU A 29 -47.60 23.12 9.96
N PRO A 30 -48.06 21.90 10.31
CA PRO A 30 -48.05 20.71 9.46
C PRO A 30 -49.40 20.45 8.76
N ARG A 31 -49.37 19.81 7.58
CA ARG A 31 -50.57 19.24 6.93
C ARG A 31 -50.43 17.72 6.83
N ARG A 32 -51.43 17.03 7.38
CA ARG A 32 -51.61 15.58 7.41
C ARG A 32 -52.78 15.24 6.48
N THR A 33 -52.61 14.32 5.53
CA THR A 33 -53.67 13.40 5.04
C THR A 33 -53.04 12.14 4.41
N THR A 34 -53.79 11.06 4.55
CA THR A 34 -53.47 9.62 4.45
C THR A 34 -54.09 8.97 3.21
N SER A 35 -53.45 7.90 2.67
CA SER A 35 -54.05 6.60 2.22
C SER A 35 -53.08 5.90 1.24
N ALA A 36 -52.35 4.85 1.62
CA ALA A 36 -52.74 3.44 1.77
C ALA A 36 -52.81 2.65 0.43
N LEU A 37 -51.89 1.69 0.23
CA LEU A 37 -52.13 0.32 -0.26
C LEU A 37 -50.83 -0.52 -0.24
N SER A 38 -50.67 -1.23 0.88
CA SER A 38 -50.17 -2.61 1.12
C SER A 38 -48.74 -3.11 0.78
N PRO A 39 -48.25 -4.09 1.58
CA PRO A 39 -46.84 -4.46 1.70
C PRO A 39 -46.52 -5.90 1.21
N TYR A 40 -45.24 -6.24 1.05
CA TYR A 40 -44.81 -7.64 1.16
C TYR A 40 -43.53 -7.77 1.98
N VAL A 41 -43.64 -8.60 3.01
CA VAL A 41 -42.64 -8.90 4.03
C VAL A 41 -41.85 -10.14 3.61
N THR A 42 -40.55 -10.07 3.85
CA THR A 42 -39.56 -11.12 3.72
C THR A 42 -39.52 -11.96 5.00
N SER A 43 -39.56 -13.29 4.87
CA SER A 43 -38.88 -14.28 5.73
C SER A 43 -39.35 -15.68 5.33
N GLN A 44 -38.43 -16.61 5.05
CA GLN A 44 -38.23 -17.80 5.90
C GLN A 44 -37.19 -18.79 5.34
N ARG A 45 -36.60 -19.51 6.31
CA ARG A 45 -35.54 -20.52 6.33
C ARG A 45 -35.93 -21.84 5.61
N PRO A 46 -34.98 -22.76 5.31
CA PRO A 46 -35.22 -23.97 4.54
C PRO A 46 -35.58 -25.18 5.41
N GLY A 47 -36.40 -26.07 4.88
CA GLY A 47 -36.72 -27.38 5.46
C GLY A 47 -37.02 -28.40 4.36
N ASN A 48 -36.23 -29.47 4.37
CA ASN A 48 -36.46 -30.85 3.96
C ASN A 48 -37.28 -31.20 2.70
N SER A 49 -36.65 -32.04 1.87
CA SER A 49 -37.20 -32.93 0.83
C SER A 49 -38.30 -33.88 1.33
N PRO A 50 -39.09 -34.49 0.42
CA PRO A 50 -38.83 -35.91 0.11
C PRO A 50 -39.02 -36.33 -1.37
N ARG A 51 -38.41 -37.48 -1.72
CA ARG A 51 -38.83 -38.61 -2.59
C ARG A 51 -39.90 -38.32 -3.67
N ASP A 52 -39.77 -38.74 -4.93
CA ASP A 52 -39.49 -40.11 -5.39
C ASP A 52 -39.08 -40.20 -6.89
N SER A 53 -38.53 -41.36 -7.24
CA SER A 53 -38.06 -41.94 -8.52
C SER A 53 -38.94 -41.71 -9.79
N SER A 54 -38.43 -41.78 -11.05
CA SER A 54 -37.99 -43.03 -11.71
C SER A 54 -37.41 -42.87 -13.15
N ILE A 55 -36.46 -43.76 -13.51
CA ILE A 55 -36.15 -44.38 -14.84
C ILE A 55 -35.46 -43.47 -15.89
N SER A 56 -34.17 -43.53 -16.21
CA SER A 56 -33.19 -44.57 -16.64
C SER A 56 -32.98 -44.63 -18.16
N LEU A 57 -31.73 -44.54 -18.63
CA LEU A 57 -31.15 -45.35 -19.73
C LEU A 57 -29.62 -45.13 -19.87
N VAL A 58 -28.88 -46.25 -20.02
CA VAL A 58 -27.50 -46.43 -20.55
C VAL A 58 -26.33 -46.01 -19.63
N SER A 59 -25.24 -46.77 -19.38
CA SER A 59 -24.82 -48.16 -19.58
C SER A 59 -23.53 -48.40 -18.77
N ASN A 60 -23.49 -49.56 -18.11
CA ASN A 60 -22.37 -50.48 -17.81
C ASN A 60 -20.90 -49.97 -17.74
N ASP A 61 -20.34 -49.85 -16.53
CA ASP A 61 -19.23 -50.71 -16.07
C ASP A 61 -19.03 -50.59 -14.54
N SER A 62 -18.81 -51.73 -13.89
CA SER A 62 -18.69 -51.91 -12.42
C SER A 62 -17.23 -52.34 -12.12
N SER A 63 -16.56 -52.19 -10.97
CA SER A 63 -16.94 -51.99 -9.56
C SER A 63 -15.73 -51.55 -8.71
N ASN A 64 -15.99 -50.67 -7.74
CA ASN A 64 -15.46 -50.52 -6.36
C ASN A 64 -14.01 -50.03 -6.12
N SER A 65 -13.76 -48.76 -5.73
CA SER A 65 -14.06 -48.01 -4.48
C SER A 65 -13.21 -48.46 -3.27
N LEU A 66 -12.54 -47.59 -2.49
CA LEU A 66 -13.14 -46.80 -1.40
C LEU A 66 -12.33 -45.55 -0.97
N LEU A 67 -13.07 -44.43 -0.93
CA LEU A 67 -13.21 -43.33 0.05
C LEU A 67 -12.04 -42.51 0.64
N SER A 68 -12.27 -41.20 0.50
CA SER A 68 -11.63 -40.03 1.08
C SER A 68 -12.12 -39.71 2.51
N GLN A 69 -11.17 -39.38 3.40
CA GLN A 69 -11.40 -38.89 4.75
C GLN A 69 -11.87 -37.44 4.78
N SER A 70 -12.87 -37.15 5.62
CA SER A 70 -13.24 -35.81 6.04
C SER A 70 -12.61 -35.48 7.42
N ARG A 71 -12.18 -34.22 7.55
CA ARG A 71 -11.64 -33.61 8.78
C ARG A 71 -12.70 -33.53 9.87
N ARG A 72 -12.28 -33.73 11.13
CA ARG A 72 -12.46 -32.77 12.23
C ARG A 72 -11.54 -33.08 13.42
N THR A 73 -11.09 -32.01 14.06
CA THR A 73 -10.14 -31.92 15.17
C THR A 73 -10.82 -31.44 16.45
N ASN A 74 -10.15 -31.73 17.57
CA ASN A 74 -10.00 -30.98 18.83
C ASN A 74 -10.78 -31.32 20.12
N GLY A 75 -9.96 -31.66 21.13
CA GLY A 75 -10.10 -31.30 22.56
C GLY A 75 -10.56 -32.45 23.47
N SER A 76 -9.91 -32.84 24.56
CA SER A 76 -8.79 -32.25 25.32
C SER A 76 -8.33 -33.20 26.45
N ALA A 77 -7.00 -33.27 26.67
CA ALA A 77 -6.26 -33.38 27.96
C ALA A 77 -6.58 -34.56 28.93
N LEU A 78 -5.65 -35.22 29.63
CA LEU A 78 -4.34 -34.83 30.14
C LEU A 78 -3.59 -36.08 30.71
N ARG A 79 -2.26 -36.13 30.51
CA ARG A 79 -1.18 -36.71 31.36
C ARG A 79 -1.26 -38.17 31.85
N GLN A 80 -0.30 -39.00 31.41
CA GLN A 80 0.90 -39.30 32.22
C GLN A 80 1.94 -40.08 31.41
N SER A 81 3.15 -39.53 31.43
CA SER A 81 4.42 -40.13 31.01
C SER A 81 4.95 -41.08 32.09
N VAL A 82 5.28 -42.33 31.72
CA VAL A 82 6.16 -43.24 32.47
C VAL A 82 6.87 -44.08 31.40
N THR A 83 8.04 -43.64 30.94
CA THR A 83 9.37 -44.19 31.29
C THR A 83 9.49 -45.70 31.16
N ILE A 84 10.33 -46.09 30.20
CA ILE A 84 10.93 -47.42 29.99
C ILE A 84 11.57 -47.90 31.30
N PRO A 85 11.28 -49.11 31.81
CA PRO A 85 12.15 -49.78 32.76
C PRO A 85 13.09 -50.76 32.04
N ASN A 86 14.37 -50.62 32.37
CA ASN A 86 15.49 -51.55 32.31
C ASN A 86 15.37 -52.82 31.46
N VAL A 87 16.18 -52.86 30.40
CA VAL A 87 16.51 -54.05 29.59
C VAL A 87 17.52 -54.97 30.31
N ASP A 88 18.07 -54.56 31.46
CA ASP A 88 19.08 -55.36 32.19
C ASP A 88 18.46 -56.46 33.08
N ASP A 89 17.16 -56.41 33.36
CA ASP A 89 16.47 -57.36 34.27
C ASP A 89 16.08 -58.67 33.54
N SER A 90 15.92 -58.65 32.22
CA SER A 90 15.52 -59.84 31.44
C SER A 90 16.65 -60.87 31.30
N LEU A 91 17.92 -60.46 31.40
CA LEU A 91 19.08 -61.36 31.42
C LEU A 91 19.31 -61.98 32.81
N GLU A 92 19.09 -61.22 33.89
CA GLU A 92 19.11 -61.79 35.24
C GLU A 92 17.96 -62.79 35.44
N ILE A 93 16.77 -62.49 34.92
CA ILE A 93 15.61 -63.41 34.93
C ILE A 93 15.90 -64.67 34.10
N LEU A 94 16.51 -64.56 32.93
CA LEU A 94 16.93 -65.73 32.14
C LEU A 94 18.03 -66.56 32.83
N SER A 95 18.97 -65.91 33.52
CA SER A 95 19.99 -66.61 34.33
C SER A 95 19.38 -67.31 35.55
N ARG A 96 18.32 -66.75 36.12
CA ARG A 96 17.56 -67.30 37.25
C ARG A 96 16.62 -68.43 36.83
N ILE A 97 16.18 -68.46 35.57
CA ILE A 97 15.34 -69.53 35.00
C ILE A 97 16.18 -70.70 34.50
N LEU A 98 17.38 -70.44 33.94
CA LEU A 98 18.32 -71.47 33.51
C LEU A 98 19.01 -72.19 34.68
N THR A 99 18.94 -71.63 35.89
CA THR A 99 19.47 -72.24 37.11
C THR A 99 18.31 -72.69 38.00
N SER A 100 17.86 -73.94 37.84
CA SER A 100 16.90 -74.52 38.79
C SER A 100 17.59 -74.81 40.13
N PRO A 101 16.86 -74.70 41.27
CA PRO A 101 17.45 -74.65 42.60
C PRO A 101 17.83 -76.04 43.12
N LYS A 102 19.11 -76.24 43.43
CA LYS A 102 19.51 -77.22 44.46
C LYS A 102 19.40 -76.54 45.82
N GLU A 103 18.61 -77.15 46.71
CA GLU A 103 18.57 -76.81 48.12
C GLU A 103 19.97 -76.90 48.74
N ALA A 104 20.26 -75.91 49.58
CA ALA A 104 21.36 -75.95 50.53
C ALA A 104 21.09 -77.07 51.56
N GLY A 105 22.05 -77.90 51.97
CA GLY A 105 23.45 -77.86 51.62
C GLY A 105 24.28 -78.91 52.37
N VAL A 106 25.56 -78.55 52.51
CA VAL A 106 26.58 -79.09 53.42
C VAL A 106 27.45 -80.21 52.83
N ASP A 107 28.67 -79.77 52.50
CA ASP A 107 29.98 -80.42 52.58
C ASP A 107 30.46 -81.42 51.51
N GLY A 108 31.68 -81.12 51.03
CA GLY A 108 32.71 -82.14 50.86
C GLY A 108 32.97 -82.61 49.43
N GLU A 109 34.01 -82.01 48.84
CA GLU A 109 34.84 -82.48 47.73
C GLU A 109 34.77 -83.99 47.38
N ALA A 110 34.45 -84.30 46.11
CA ALA A 110 35.23 -85.20 45.26
C ALA A 110 34.59 -85.36 43.86
N SER A 111 35.41 -85.12 42.84
CA SER A 111 35.51 -85.87 41.57
C SER A 111 34.26 -86.29 40.77
N GLN A 112 34.30 -85.86 39.50
CA GLN A 112 34.11 -86.64 38.26
C GLN A 112 32.70 -86.78 37.63
N LYS A 113 32.64 -86.22 36.40
CA LYS A 113 32.13 -86.78 35.12
C LYS A 113 30.90 -87.71 35.11
N ALA A 114 29.90 -87.30 34.33
CA ALA A 114 29.04 -88.17 33.51
C ALA A 114 28.66 -87.34 32.26
N GLN A 115 29.35 -87.40 31.10
CA GLN A 115 29.48 -88.49 30.11
C GLN A 115 28.15 -89.12 29.67
N ALA A 116 27.65 -88.60 28.54
CA ALA A 116 26.75 -89.29 27.64
C ALA A 116 27.47 -90.51 27.04
N SER A 117 26.85 -91.68 27.16
CA SER A 117 27.40 -92.98 26.74
C SER A 117 27.31 -93.17 25.23
N SER A 118 28.46 -93.08 24.56
CA SER A 118 28.68 -93.52 23.19
C SER A 118 29.45 -94.84 23.25
N ILE A 119 28.87 -95.91 22.68
CA ILE A 119 29.44 -97.27 22.62
C ILE A 119 30.80 -97.22 21.92
N THR A 120 31.84 -97.77 22.55
CA THR A 120 33.21 -97.85 21.99
C THR A 120 33.63 -99.30 21.80
N GLU A 121 34.56 -99.56 20.86
CA GLU A 121 35.01 -100.90 20.40
C GLU A 121 35.51 -101.85 21.50
N THR A 122 35.71 -101.40 22.74
CA THR A 122 35.99 -102.26 23.90
C THR A 122 34.75 -102.98 24.45
N ASP A 123 33.53 -102.54 24.11
CA ASP A 123 32.27 -103.20 24.49
C ASP A 123 31.94 -104.41 23.58
N LEU A 124 32.74 -104.67 22.54
CA LEU A 124 32.58 -105.77 21.59
C LEU A 124 33.52 -106.96 21.86
N GLU A 125 34.31 -106.92 22.94
CA GLU A 125 35.16 -108.04 23.40
C GLU A 125 34.67 -108.54 24.77
N LEU A 126 33.66 -109.41 24.76
CA LEU A 126 33.18 -110.12 25.95
C LEU A 126 33.62 -111.60 25.89
N ASP A 127 34.62 -111.92 26.70
CA ASP A 127 35.09 -113.28 26.99
C ASP A 127 34.26 -113.83 28.17
N VAL A 128 33.31 -114.73 27.89
CA VAL A 128 32.42 -115.32 28.91
C VAL A 128 32.97 -116.67 29.34
N ASP A 129 33.30 -116.79 30.62
CA ASP A 129 33.81 -118.02 31.23
C ASP A 129 32.69 -119.04 31.46
N PHE A 130 32.74 -120.17 30.73
CA PHE A 130 31.78 -121.28 30.83
C PHE A 130 32.23 -122.38 31.82
N GLY A 131 33.06 -122.06 32.80
CA GLY A 131 33.38 -122.98 33.91
C GLY A 131 34.00 -124.30 33.44
N GLY A 132 34.73 -124.27 32.32
CA GLY A 132 35.45 -125.43 31.76
C GLY A 132 34.58 -126.48 31.06
N LEU A 133 33.32 -126.20 30.74
CA LEU A 133 32.44 -127.11 30.00
C LEU A 133 32.09 -126.55 28.61
N SER A 134 31.99 -127.42 27.61
CA SER A 134 31.62 -127.00 26.27
C SER A 134 30.12 -126.69 26.18
N LEU A 135 29.74 -125.65 25.41
CA LEU A 135 28.34 -125.18 25.24
C LEU A 135 27.35 -126.26 24.75
N GLN A 136 27.86 -127.38 24.22
CA GLN A 136 27.07 -128.53 23.77
C GLN A 136 26.76 -129.53 24.92
N GLU A 137 27.57 -129.56 25.99
CA GLU A 137 27.35 -130.38 27.20
C GLU A 137 26.37 -129.73 28.19
N LEU A 138 26.26 -128.39 28.22
CA LEU A 138 25.33 -127.69 29.11
C LEU A 138 23.87 -127.79 28.63
N ALA A 139 23.66 -127.83 27.31
CA ALA A 139 22.34 -128.01 26.68
C ALA A 139 21.81 -129.46 26.71
N SER A 140 22.64 -130.45 27.10
CA SER A 140 22.26 -131.87 27.19
C SER A 140 22.08 -132.39 28.63
N SER A 141 22.22 -131.52 29.63
CA SER A 141 21.94 -131.88 31.03
C SER A 141 20.44 -131.80 31.33
N GLN A 142 19.82 -132.96 31.57
CA GLN A 142 18.43 -133.08 32.01
C GLN A 142 18.36 -133.77 33.39
N ALA A 143 17.86 -132.99 34.36
CA ALA A 143 17.17 -133.31 35.63
C ALA A 143 17.90 -134.18 36.69
N PRO A 144 17.49 -134.11 37.99
CA PRO A 144 16.29 -134.86 38.40
C PRO A 144 15.39 -134.22 39.48
N ASP A 145 14.20 -134.81 39.55
CA ASP A 145 13.08 -134.63 40.48
C ASP A 145 13.45 -134.78 41.98
N ASP A 146 12.70 -134.09 42.85
CA ASP A 146 12.30 -134.65 44.14
C ASP A 146 10.87 -134.21 44.52
N ILE A 147 10.10 -135.22 44.92
CA ILE A 147 8.66 -135.27 45.21
C ILE A 147 8.46 -135.09 46.73
N ASP A 148 7.51 -134.27 47.20
CA ASP A 148 6.29 -134.72 47.93
C ASP A 148 5.54 -133.63 48.75
N SER A 149 4.20 -133.67 48.62
CA SER A 149 3.14 -133.34 49.60
C SER A 149 2.71 -131.88 49.95
N ALA A 150 1.40 -131.63 49.72
CA ALA A 150 0.47 -130.47 49.91
C ALA A 150 0.41 -129.80 51.32
N PRO A 151 -0.44 -128.77 51.65
CA PRO A 151 -1.66 -128.23 50.98
C PRO A 151 -1.91 -126.68 51.03
N ARG A 152 -2.98 -126.21 50.36
CA ARG A 152 -3.54 -124.82 50.33
C ARG A 152 -3.79 -124.20 51.73
N PRO A 153 -3.82 -122.85 51.85
CA PRO A 153 -5.12 -122.13 51.83
C PRO A 153 -5.12 -120.80 51.05
N GLU A 154 -6.28 -120.44 50.52
CA GLU A 154 -6.56 -119.22 49.75
C GLU A 154 -6.68 -117.98 50.65
N GLN A 155 -6.08 -116.84 50.27
CA GLN A 155 -6.36 -115.50 50.81
C GLN A 155 -6.54 -114.47 49.67
N ASN A 156 -7.82 -114.14 49.46
CA ASN A 156 -8.45 -112.90 48.98
C ASN A 156 -7.82 -112.11 47.82
N ALA A 157 -8.34 -112.35 46.61
CA ALA A 157 -8.18 -111.50 45.42
C ALA A 157 -8.69 -110.05 45.59
N GLU A 158 -9.52 -109.78 46.59
CA GLU A 158 -10.19 -108.47 46.77
C GLU A 158 -9.23 -107.32 47.13
N ASP A 159 -8.12 -107.59 47.82
CA ASP A 159 -7.17 -106.53 48.20
C ASP A 159 -6.19 -106.19 47.05
N TYR A 160 -5.85 -107.18 46.21
CA TYR A 160 -5.18 -106.95 44.93
C TYR A 160 -6.07 -106.15 43.97
N GLU A 161 -7.38 -106.44 43.91
CA GLU A 161 -8.32 -105.65 43.12
C GLU A 161 -8.41 -104.20 43.63
N LYS A 162 -8.44 -103.96 44.94
CA LYS A 162 -8.44 -102.58 45.48
C LYS A 162 -7.17 -101.82 45.12
N GLU A 163 -5.98 -102.39 45.33
CA GLU A 163 -4.72 -101.73 44.93
C GLU A 163 -4.67 -101.52 43.41
N GLN A 164 -5.12 -102.49 42.62
CA GLN A 164 -5.23 -102.36 41.17
C GLN A 164 -6.17 -101.20 40.77
N THR A 165 -7.32 -101.03 41.41
CA THR A 165 -8.21 -99.89 41.12
C THR A 165 -7.58 -98.54 41.49
N THR A 166 -6.74 -98.48 42.53
CA THR A 166 -6.02 -97.24 42.89
C THR A 166 -4.91 -96.91 41.89
N PHE A 167 -4.16 -97.91 41.41
CA PHE A 167 -3.18 -97.73 40.34
C PHE A 167 -3.85 -97.38 39.01
N GLU A 168 -4.99 -97.98 38.68
CA GLU A 168 -5.80 -97.61 37.51
C GLU A 168 -6.36 -96.19 37.63
N SER A 169 -6.78 -95.75 38.81
CA SER A 169 -7.22 -94.38 39.07
C SER A 169 -6.06 -93.37 38.95
N LEU A 170 -4.89 -93.71 39.46
CA LEU A 170 -3.70 -92.87 39.37
C LEU A 170 -3.18 -92.80 37.93
N HIS A 171 -3.20 -93.93 37.21
CA HIS A 171 -2.91 -93.97 35.79
C HIS A 171 -3.89 -93.09 35.01
N ARG A 172 -5.21 -93.19 35.26
CA ARG A 172 -6.21 -92.28 34.66
C ARG A 172 -5.94 -90.81 34.97
N SER A 173 -5.51 -90.49 36.19
CA SER A 173 -5.16 -89.10 36.55
C SER A 173 -3.91 -88.60 35.84
N ILE A 174 -2.89 -89.46 35.67
CA ILE A 174 -1.67 -89.13 34.92
C ILE A 174 -2.01 -88.97 33.44
N THR A 175 -2.82 -89.86 32.86
CA THR A 175 -3.27 -89.72 31.48
C THR A 175 -4.09 -88.44 31.29
N ALA A 176 -4.94 -88.07 32.25
CA ALA A 176 -5.68 -86.82 32.20
C ALA A 176 -4.77 -85.59 32.32
N CYS A 177 -3.72 -85.63 33.15
CA CYS A 177 -2.71 -84.58 33.22
C CYS A 177 -1.89 -84.49 31.93
N ASP A 178 -1.52 -85.62 31.34
CA ASP A 178 -0.82 -85.69 30.05
C ASP A 178 -1.70 -85.16 28.92
N ASP A 179 -3.00 -85.44 28.91
CA ASP A 179 -3.95 -84.88 27.94
C ASP A 179 -4.06 -83.35 28.07
N VAL A 180 -4.07 -82.83 29.31
CA VAL A 180 -4.06 -81.38 29.57
C VAL A 180 -2.72 -80.78 29.14
N LEU A 181 -1.59 -81.40 29.45
CA LEU A 181 -0.27 -80.93 29.02
C LEU A 181 -0.10 -80.97 27.51
N ASN A 182 -0.58 -82.03 26.85
CA ASN A 182 -0.63 -82.14 25.41
C ASN A 182 -1.53 -81.04 24.80
N SER A 183 -2.66 -80.71 25.43
CA SER A 183 -3.49 -79.58 24.99
C SER A 183 -2.78 -78.23 25.13
N VAL A 184 -2.00 -78.03 26.20
CA VAL A 184 -1.21 -76.80 26.42
C VAL A 184 -0.05 -76.75 25.44
N GLU A 185 0.61 -77.87 25.16
CA GLU A 185 1.68 -78.00 24.17
C GLU A 185 1.16 -77.67 22.77
N ILE A 186 0.02 -78.24 22.37
CA ILE A 186 -0.64 -77.94 21.09
C ILE A 186 -1.02 -76.46 21.01
N ASN A 187 -1.58 -75.89 22.07
CA ASN A 187 -1.95 -74.47 22.08
C ASN A 187 -0.72 -73.54 21.99
N LEU A 188 0.38 -73.85 22.70
CA LEU A 188 1.62 -73.07 22.62
C LEU A 188 2.32 -73.26 21.27
N ALA A 189 2.29 -74.47 20.70
CA ALA A 189 2.81 -74.73 19.37
C ALA A 189 2.02 -73.95 18.30
N ASN A 190 0.69 -73.93 18.42
CA ASN A 190 -0.18 -73.13 17.56
C ASN A 190 0.09 -71.63 17.74
N PHE A 191 0.19 -71.13 18.97
CA PHE A 191 0.47 -69.71 19.23
C PHE A 191 1.85 -69.29 18.70
N ARG A 192 2.86 -70.17 18.79
CA ARG A 192 4.18 -69.97 18.18
C ARG A 192 4.09 -69.91 16.65
N ASN A 193 3.33 -70.82 16.05
CA ASN A 193 3.15 -70.85 14.61
C ASN A 193 2.36 -69.63 14.11
N ASP A 194 1.35 -69.18 14.87
CA ASP A 194 0.58 -67.97 14.58
C ASP A 194 1.45 -66.71 14.73
N LEU A 195 2.30 -66.63 15.75
CA LEU A 195 3.28 -65.54 15.87
C LEU A 195 4.29 -65.54 14.73
N ALA A 196 4.74 -66.72 14.30
CA ALA A 196 5.63 -66.84 13.15
C ALA A 196 4.93 -66.39 11.86
N ALA A 197 3.67 -66.79 11.66
CA ALA A 197 2.86 -66.38 10.51
C ALA A 197 2.60 -64.86 10.52
N VAL A 198 2.19 -64.29 11.66
CA VAL A 198 1.95 -62.85 11.80
C VAL A 198 3.24 -62.06 11.64
N SER A 199 4.37 -62.55 12.14
CA SER A 199 5.66 -61.88 11.97
C SER A 199 6.10 -61.90 10.50
N ALA A 200 5.92 -63.02 9.81
CA ALA A 200 6.18 -63.12 8.37
C ALA A 200 5.25 -62.20 7.55
N ASP A 201 3.98 -62.10 7.94
CA ASP A 201 3.03 -61.18 7.32
C ASP A 201 3.41 -59.72 7.57
N ILE A 202 3.83 -59.35 8.79
CA ILE A 202 4.30 -58.00 9.12
C ILE A 202 5.57 -57.67 8.34
N GLU A 203 6.53 -58.59 8.24
CA GLU A 203 7.74 -58.44 7.44
C GLU A 203 7.40 -58.23 5.96
N SER A 204 6.51 -59.07 5.41
CA SER A 204 5.99 -58.92 4.04
C SER A 204 5.29 -57.57 3.82
N LEU A 205 4.52 -57.09 4.80
CA LEU A 205 3.83 -55.79 4.73
C LEU A 205 4.82 -54.62 4.83
N GLN A 206 5.83 -54.74 5.69
CA GLN A 206 6.91 -53.75 5.82
C GLN A 206 7.74 -53.67 4.54
N ASP A 207 8.13 -54.80 3.96
CA ASP A 207 8.84 -54.87 2.68
C ASP A 207 8.00 -54.29 1.54
N ARG A 208 6.71 -54.63 1.50
CA ARG A 208 5.78 -54.07 0.52
C ARG A 208 5.61 -52.56 0.69
N SER A 209 5.53 -52.08 1.93
CA SER A 209 5.46 -50.65 2.25
C SER A 209 6.75 -49.92 1.84
N ALA A 210 7.92 -50.47 2.16
CA ALA A 210 9.21 -49.92 1.77
C ALA A 210 9.38 -49.90 0.24
N ALA A 211 8.96 -50.95 -0.45
CA ALA A 211 8.96 -51.02 -1.91
C ALA A 211 8.03 -49.98 -2.54
N LEU A 212 6.82 -49.80 -2.00
CA LEU A 212 5.89 -48.76 -2.46
C LEU A 212 6.43 -47.35 -2.21
N ASN A 213 7.07 -47.11 -1.05
CA ASN A 213 7.66 -45.82 -0.74
C ASN A 213 8.83 -45.49 -1.68
N ARG A 214 9.69 -46.48 -1.99
CA ARG A 214 10.74 -46.33 -3.02
C ARG A 214 10.15 -46.01 -4.39
N ARG A 215 9.07 -46.68 -4.81
CA ARG A 215 8.38 -46.39 -6.09
C ARG A 215 7.78 -44.99 -6.11
N LEU A 216 7.18 -44.55 -5.01
CA LEU A 216 6.61 -43.22 -4.88
C LEU A 216 7.70 -42.15 -4.95
N GLN A 217 8.83 -42.37 -4.27
CA GLN A 217 9.96 -41.46 -4.33
C GLN A 217 10.54 -41.36 -5.74
N ASN A 218 10.77 -42.49 -6.42
CA ASN A 218 11.23 -42.50 -7.81
C ASN A 218 10.24 -41.76 -8.73
N ARG A 219 8.92 -41.91 -8.53
CA ARG A 219 7.91 -41.17 -9.30
C ARG A 219 7.96 -39.67 -9.03
N LYS A 220 8.13 -39.26 -7.77
CA LYS A 220 8.28 -37.85 -7.41
C LYS A 220 9.55 -37.23 -8.01
N ASP A 221 10.65 -37.97 -8.01
CA ASP A 221 11.91 -37.50 -8.57
C ASP A 221 11.81 -37.37 -10.10
N VAL A 222 11.13 -38.32 -10.76
CA VAL A 222 10.83 -38.25 -12.20
C VAL A 222 9.85 -37.11 -12.52
N GLU A 223 8.79 -36.93 -11.73
CA GLU A 223 7.82 -35.84 -11.88
C GLU A 223 8.51 -34.47 -11.72
N LYS A 224 9.43 -34.35 -10.74
CA LYS A 224 10.22 -33.14 -10.52
C LYS A 224 11.16 -32.84 -11.70
N ALA A 225 11.65 -33.87 -12.40
CA ALA A 225 12.51 -33.70 -13.58
C ALA A 225 11.71 -33.44 -14.87
N LEU A 226 10.62 -34.16 -15.10
CA LEU A 226 9.82 -34.08 -16.34
C LEU A 226 8.77 -32.98 -16.32
N GLY A 227 8.17 -32.69 -15.17
CA GLY A 227 7.08 -31.71 -15.02
C GLY A 227 7.44 -30.35 -15.63
N PRO A 228 8.56 -29.71 -15.23
CA PRO A 228 8.97 -28.43 -15.78
C PRO A 228 9.20 -28.46 -17.31
N LEU A 229 9.71 -29.58 -17.83
CA LEU A 229 9.98 -29.74 -19.26
C LEU A 229 8.69 -29.87 -20.07
N VAL A 230 7.69 -30.58 -19.53
CA VAL A 230 6.36 -30.70 -20.14
C VAL A 230 5.59 -29.37 -20.05
N GLU A 231 5.68 -28.65 -18.94
CA GLU A 231 5.06 -27.33 -18.78
C GLU A 231 5.68 -26.27 -19.72
N GLU A 232 6.99 -26.35 -19.98
CA GLU A 232 7.68 -25.50 -20.96
C GLU A 232 7.22 -25.80 -22.40
N LEU A 233 7.00 -27.08 -22.71
CA LEU A 233 6.70 -27.55 -24.07
C LEU A 233 5.21 -27.52 -24.44
N SER A 234 4.31 -27.47 -23.44
CA SER A 234 2.86 -27.55 -23.65
C SER A 234 2.13 -26.25 -23.32
N LEU A 235 1.18 -25.88 -24.17
CA LEU A 235 0.20 -24.83 -23.88
C LEU A 235 -1.16 -25.47 -23.69
N SER A 236 -1.83 -25.17 -22.58
CA SER A 236 -3.21 -25.58 -22.38
C SER A 236 -4.13 -24.86 -23.38
N PRO A 237 -5.10 -25.54 -24.01
CA PRO A 237 -6.07 -24.88 -24.90
C PRO A 237 -6.91 -23.81 -24.18
N GLU A 238 -7.12 -23.94 -22.87
CA GLU A 238 -7.78 -22.92 -22.05
C GLU A 238 -6.96 -21.63 -21.93
N PHE A 239 -5.64 -21.75 -21.94
CA PHE A 239 -4.73 -20.60 -21.95
C PHE A 239 -4.84 -19.85 -23.28
N ILE A 240 -4.91 -20.58 -24.40
CA ILE A 240 -5.07 -20.02 -25.74
C ILE A 240 -6.43 -19.34 -25.89
N SER A 241 -7.51 -19.98 -25.43
CA SER A 241 -8.85 -19.40 -25.48
C SER A 241 -8.93 -18.14 -24.62
N LYS A 242 -8.34 -18.14 -23.42
CA LYS A 242 -8.33 -16.97 -22.55
C LYS A 242 -7.60 -15.77 -23.16
N ILE A 243 -6.48 -15.98 -23.86
CA ILE A 243 -5.76 -14.89 -24.54
C ILE A 243 -6.54 -14.38 -25.77
N SER A 244 -7.15 -15.29 -26.53
CA SER A 244 -7.81 -14.94 -27.79
C SER A 244 -9.23 -14.35 -27.62
N THR A 245 -10.04 -14.94 -26.74
CA THR A 245 -11.47 -14.60 -26.56
C THR A 245 -11.84 -14.16 -25.14
N GLY A 246 -10.94 -14.34 -24.17
CA GLY A 246 -11.21 -13.98 -22.77
C GLY A 246 -11.36 -12.47 -22.53
N GLN A 247 -12.06 -12.14 -21.43
CA GLN A 247 -12.20 -10.76 -20.97
C GLN A 247 -10.88 -10.23 -20.36
N LEU A 248 -10.67 -8.92 -20.45
CA LEU A 248 -9.50 -8.23 -19.94
C LEU A 248 -9.64 -7.96 -18.43
N ASP A 249 -9.42 -9.00 -17.63
CA ASP A 249 -9.42 -8.95 -16.17
C ASP A 249 -8.00 -9.05 -15.59
N ASP A 250 -7.85 -8.88 -14.28
CA ASP A 250 -6.56 -9.09 -13.59
C ASP A 250 -6.01 -10.52 -13.81
N SER A 251 -6.91 -11.49 -13.99
CA SER A 251 -6.54 -12.86 -14.31
C SER A 251 -5.96 -13.01 -15.72
N TRP A 252 -6.33 -12.11 -16.65
CA TRP A 252 -5.81 -12.06 -18.01
C TRP A 252 -4.40 -11.46 -18.04
N VAL A 253 -4.15 -10.43 -17.23
CA VAL A 253 -2.80 -9.84 -17.06
C VAL A 253 -1.80 -10.88 -16.54
N LYS A 254 -2.22 -11.73 -15.58
CA LYS A 254 -1.38 -12.85 -15.11
C LYS A 254 -1.04 -13.82 -16.23
N THR A 255 -2.02 -14.22 -17.04
CA THR A 255 -1.78 -15.10 -18.19
C THR A 255 -0.93 -14.44 -19.28
N LEU A 256 -1.01 -13.12 -19.44
CA LEU A 256 -0.12 -12.37 -20.32
C LEU A 256 1.34 -12.39 -19.80
N GLY A 257 1.53 -12.25 -18.48
CA GLY A 257 2.85 -12.38 -17.86
C GLY A 257 3.43 -13.78 -18.07
N ASP A 258 2.61 -14.83 -17.99
CA ASP A 258 3.04 -16.20 -18.28
C ASP A 258 3.35 -16.40 -19.77
N LEU A 259 2.59 -15.77 -20.68
CA LEU A 259 2.91 -15.75 -22.10
C LEU A 259 4.28 -15.10 -22.33
N ASP A 260 4.54 -13.94 -21.72
CA ASP A 260 5.81 -13.22 -21.86
C ASP A 260 7.01 -14.03 -21.34
N ARG A 261 6.86 -14.71 -20.20
CA ARG A 261 7.89 -15.62 -19.67
C ARG A 261 8.17 -16.77 -20.63
N ARG A 262 7.13 -17.37 -21.21
CA ARG A 262 7.27 -18.48 -22.17
C ARG A 262 7.91 -18.03 -23.48
N THR A 263 7.52 -16.87 -24.01
CA THR A 263 8.14 -16.30 -25.22
C THR A 263 9.61 -15.96 -24.97
N ALA A 264 9.94 -15.32 -23.85
CA ALA A 264 11.33 -15.00 -23.51
C ALA A 264 12.20 -16.25 -23.28
N ALA A 265 11.63 -17.30 -22.67
CA ALA A 265 12.32 -18.59 -22.52
C ALA A 265 12.61 -19.25 -23.88
N TYR A 266 11.63 -19.21 -24.78
CA TYR A 266 11.78 -19.71 -26.15
C TYR A 266 12.84 -18.94 -26.95
N GLU A 267 12.83 -17.61 -26.88
CA GLU A 267 13.86 -16.76 -27.50
C GLU A 267 15.25 -17.09 -26.96
N LYS A 268 15.41 -17.17 -25.63
CA LYS A 268 16.68 -17.52 -25.00
C LYS A 268 17.18 -18.90 -25.43
N LYS A 269 16.30 -19.89 -25.54
CA LYS A 269 16.63 -21.25 -25.98
C LYS A 269 17.06 -21.29 -27.44
N THR A 270 16.41 -20.49 -28.27
CA THR A 270 16.76 -20.30 -29.69
C THR A 270 18.13 -19.62 -29.84
N THR A 271 18.39 -18.55 -29.08
CA THR A 271 19.66 -17.81 -29.13
C THR A 271 20.84 -18.60 -28.54
N SER A 272 20.59 -19.46 -27.55
CA SER A 272 21.64 -20.26 -26.90
C SER A 272 22.12 -21.47 -27.72
N GLY A 273 21.59 -21.68 -28.93
CA GLY A 273 22.03 -22.76 -29.83
C GLY A 273 21.76 -24.18 -29.30
N SER A 274 20.96 -24.32 -28.24
CA SER A 274 20.55 -25.64 -27.74
C SER A 274 19.68 -26.31 -28.79
N GLN A 275 19.94 -27.58 -29.10
CA GLN A 275 19.15 -28.37 -30.03
C GLN A 275 17.66 -28.24 -29.69
N LEU A 276 16.91 -27.58 -30.58
CA LEU A 276 15.47 -27.42 -30.43
C LEU A 276 14.84 -28.79 -30.71
N ASN A 277 14.24 -29.40 -29.70
CA ASN A 277 13.37 -30.55 -29.88
C ASN A 277 12.29 -30.18 -30.91
N LYS A 278 11.87 -31.11 -31.79
CA LYS A 278 10.85 -30.84 -32.83
C LYS A 278 9.59 -30.15 -32.27
N ALA A 279 9.12 -30.59 -31.11
CA ALA A 279 7.98 -29.99 -30.42
C ALA A 279 8.22 -28.53 -29.97
N SER A 280 9.46 -28.14 -29.63
CA SER A 280 9.78 -26.74 -29.33
C SER A 280 9.80 -25.87 -30.59
N ALA A 281 10.23 -26.44 -31.72
CA ALA A 281 10.18 -25.75 -33.01
C ALA A 281 8.73 -25.53 -33.50
N GLU A 282 7.81 -26.44 -33.19
CA GLU A 282 6.37 -26.28 -33.46
C GLU A 282 5.68 -25.27 -32.53
N LEU A 283 6.19 -25.12 -31.30
CA LEU A 283 5.64 -24.18 -30.32
C LEU A 283 5.95 -22.71 -30.68
N GLY A 284 7.12 -22.43 -31.26
CA GLY A 284 7.53 -21.09 -31.69
C GLY A 284 6.48 -20.31 -32.51
N PRO A 285 6.03 -20.82 -33.67
CA PRO A 285 5.04 -20.11 -34.50
C PRO A 285 3.67 -19.97 -33.81
N LEU A 286 3.34 -20.85 -32.86
CA LEU A 286 2.10 -20.75 -32.09
C LEU A 286 2.21 -19.65 -31.02
N LEU A 287 3.36 -19.54 -30.35
CA LEU A 287 3.65 -18.43 -29.43
C LEU A 287 3.64 -17.08 -30.17
N GLU A 288 4.25 -17.00 -31.36
CA GLU A 288 4.25 -15.79 -32.18
C GLU A 288 2.83 -15.37 -32.60
N LYS A 289 1.98 -16.33 -33.01
CA LYS A 289 0.57 -16.04 -33.30
C LYS A 289 -0.20 -15.56 -32.07
N LEU A 290 0.07 -16.14 -30.90
CA LEU A 290 -0.52 -15.72 -29.63
C LEU A 290 -0.07 -14.32 -29.21
N THR A 291 1.21 -14.00 -29.37
CA THR A 291 1.72 -12.65 -29.07
C THR A 291 1.10 -11.62 -30.00
N LEU A 292 1.01 -11.90 -31.31
CA LEU A 292 0.32 -11.03 -32.26
C LEU A 292 -1.15 -10.83 -31.89
N LYS A 293 -1.87 -11.90 -31.49
CA LYS A 293 -3.27 -11.77 -31.06
C LYS A 293 -3.41 -10.97 -29.77
N ALA A 294 -2.49 -11.15 -28.82
CA ALA A 294 -2.44 -10.37 -27.59
C ALA A 294 -2.19 -8.88 -27.89
N ILE A 295 -1.27 -8.55 -28.80
CA ILE A 295 -0.99 -7.17 -29.24
C ILE A 295 -2.26 -6.53 -29.85
N GLU A 296 -2.98 -7.24 -30.72
CA GLU A 296 -4.25 -6.76 -31.30
C GLU A 296 -5.28 -6.41 -30.20
N ARG A 297 -5.45 -7.30 -29.21
CA ARG A 297 -6.38 -7.10 -28.09
C ARG A 297 -5.99 -5.92 -27.21
N ILE A 298 -4.71 -5.82 -26.86
CA ILE A 298 -4.16 -4.73 -26.04
C ILE A 298 -4.33 -3.39 -26.77
N ARG A 299 -4.03 -3.35 -28.07
CA ARG A 299 -4.23 -2.16 -28.91
C ARG A 299 -5.70 -1.71 -28.86
N ASP A 300 -6.64 -2.61 -29.13
CA ASP A 300 -8.06 -2.26 -29.18
C ASP A 300 -8.57 -1.74 -27.83
N PHE A 301 -8.11 -2.34 -26.73
CA PHE A 301 -8.40 -1.86 -25.38
C PHE A 301 -7.82 -0.47 -25.12
N LEU A 302 -6.51 -0.27 -25.32
CA LEU A 302 -5.86 1.02 -25.06
C LEU A 302 -6.46 2.13 -25.94
N VAL A 303 -6.75 1.85 -27.21
CA VAL A 303 -7.42 2.79 -28.11
C VAL A 303 -8.83 3.12 -27.62
N ALA A 304 -9.60 2.13 -27.15
CA ALA A 304 -10.92 2.37 -26.57
C ALA A 304 -10.84 3.25 -25.31
N GLN A 305 -9.85 3.01 -24.43
CA GLN A 305 -9.63 3.83 -23.24
C GLN A 305 -9.20 5.26 -23.59
N ILE A 306 -8.31 5.45 -24.57
CA ILE A 306 -7.92 6.79 -25.05
C ILE A 306 -9.11 7.53 -25.65
N LYS A 307 -9.99 6.83 -26.39
CA LYS A 307 -11.24 7.42 -26.90
C LYS A 307 -12.18 7.82 -25.76
N ALA A 308 -12.26 7.02 -24.69
CA ALA A 308 -13.07 7.35 -23.53
C ALA A 308 -12.63 8.66 -22.85
N LEU A 309 -11.32 8.98 -22.85
CA LEU A 309 -10.79 10.25 -22.32
C LEU A 309 -11.30 11.49 -23.07
N ARG A 310 -11.76 11.35 -24.33
CA ARG A 310 -12.29 12.46 -25.13
C ARG A 310 -13.76 12.77 -24.83
N SER A 311 -14.44 11.91 -24.09
CA SER A 311 -15.86 12.10 -23.83
C SER A 311 -16.10 13.27 -22.87
N PRO A 312 -17.06 14.16 -23.19
CA PRO A 312 -17.41 15.25 -22.29
C PRO A 312 -18.00 14.68 -21.00
N HIS A 313 -17.66 15.29 -19.85
CA HIS A 313 -18.11 14.94 -18.49
C HIS A 313 -17.37 13.82 -17.76
N ILE A 314 -16.56 12.99 -18.42
CA ILE A 314 -15.79 11.95 -17.71
C ILE A 314 -14.56 12.54 -17.01
N ASN A 315 -14.25 12.04 -15.81
CA ASN A 315 -13.02 12.39 -15.10
C ASN A 315 -11.85 11.59 -15.68
N ALA A 316 -10.93 12.28 -16.34
CA ALA A 316 -9.73 11.67 -16.92
C ALA A 316 -8.92 10.92 -15.86
N GLN A 317 -8.84 11.44 -14.63
CA GLN A 317 -8.10 10.82 -13.53
C GLN A 317 -8.71 9.48 -13.09
N ILE A 318 -10.04 9.35 -13.14
CA ILE A 318 -10.72 8.08 -12.79
C ILE A 318 -10.38 7.02 -13.84
N ILE A 319 -10.44 7.36 -15.14
CA ILE A 319 -10.05 6.43 -16.20
C ILE A 319 -8.57 6.06 -16.08
N GLN A 320 -7.70 7.05 -15.83
CA GLN A 320 -6.27 6.84 -15.62
C GLN A 320 -6.01 5.86 -14.45
N GLN A 321 -6.69 6.01 -13.32
CA GLN A 321 -6.51 5.14 -12.16
C GLN A 321 -7.12 3.74 -12.35
N GLN A 322 -8.35 3.66 -12.83
CA GLN A 322 -9.10 2.40 -12.89
C GLN A 322 -8.73 1.54 -14.10
N ASN A 323 -8.45 2.16 -15.25
CA ASN A 323 -8.29 1.45 -16.53
C ASN A 323 -6.85 1.47 -17.06
N PHE A 324 -6.07 2.53 -16.83
CA PHE A 324 -4.67 2.56 -17.27
C PHE A 324 -3.74 1.99 -16.19
N LEU A 325 -3.77 2.50 -14.96
CA LEU A 325 -2.83 2.06 -13.90
C LEU A 325 -3.06 0.61 -13.48
N ARG A 326 -4.32 0.16 -13.39
CA ARG A 326 -4.64 -1.26 -13.10
C ARG A 326 -4.05 -2.21 -14.15
N PHE A 327 -4.03 -1.77 -15.41
CA PHE A 327 -3.58 -2.55 -16.55
C PHE A 327 -2.26 -2.01 -17.11
N ARG A 328 -1.36 -1.52 -16.24
CA ARG A 328 -0.07 -0.97 -16.65
C ARG A 328 0.77 -1.98 -17.43
N ASP A 329 0.76 -3.24 -17.00
CA ASP A 329 1.61 -4.29 -17.55
C ASP A 329 1.32 -4.56 -19.05
N LEU A 330 0.14 -4.14 -19.53
CA LEU A 330 -0.22 -4.19 -20.94
C LEU A 330 0.71 -3.33 -21.80
N TYR A 331 1.01 -2.11 -21.35
CA TYR A 331 1.88 -1.20 -22.09
C TYR A 331 3.32 -1.70 -22.07
N THR A 332 3.80 -2.22 -20.94
CA THR A 332 5.16 -2.79 -20.85
C THR A 332 5.32 -4.01 -21.76
N PHE A 333 4.31 -4.87 -21.83
CA PHE A 333 4.29 -6.01 -22.75
C PHE A 333 4.33 -5.53 -24.21
N LEU A 334 3.50 -4.54 -24.54
CA LEU A 334 3.40 -3.98 -25.88
C LEU A 334 4.71 -3.35 -26.35
N HIS A 335 5.38 -2.59 -25.46
CA HIS A 335 6.65 -1.96 -25.78
C HIS A 335 7.77 -2.97 -26.02
N LYS A 336 7.79 -4.08 -25.28
CA LYS A 336 8.77 -5.16 -25.42
C LYS A 336 8.64 -5.94 -26.73
N HIS A 337 7.41 -6.32 -27.11
CA HIS A 337 7.16 -7.14 -28.30
C HIS A 337 6.96 -6.32 -29.58
N HIS A 338 6.44 -5.10 -29.49
CA HIS A 338 6.17 -4.26 -30.66
C HIS A 338 6.28 -2.75 -30.34
N ALA A 339 7.52 -2.25 -30.27
CA ALA A 339 7.83 -0.87 -29.87
C ALA A 339 7.16 0.23 -30.72
N ALA A 340 7.06 0.07 -32.05
CA ALA A 340 6.50 1.09 -32.94
C ALA A 340 5.03 1.42 -32.62
N LEU A 341 4.20 0.39 -32.46
CA LEU A 341 2.79 0.54 -32.07
C LEU A 341 2.64 1.09 -30.64
N ALA A 342 3.52 0.70 -29.72
CA ALA A 342 3.55 1.28 -28.38
C ALA A 342 3.85 2.79 -28.42
N GLU A 343 4.76 3.23 -29.30
CA GLU A 343 5.00 4.66 -29.53
C GLU A 343 3.78 5.36 -30.12
N GLU A 344 3.12 4.78 -31.13
CA GLU A 344 1.90 5.36 -31.72
C GLU A 344 0.78 5.54 -30.69
N ILE A 345 0.55 4.55 -29.83
CA ILE A 345 -0.43 4.63 -28.74
C ILE A 345 -0.02 5.70 -27.72
N SER A 346 1.28 5.78 -27.37
CA SER A 346 1.77 6.81 -26.47
C SER A 346 1.55 8.22 -27.05
N ARG A 347 1.83 8.42 -28.35
CA ARG A 347 1.58 9.69 -29.05
C ARG A 347 0.09 10.02 -29.11
N ALA A 348 -0.77 9.02 -29.35
CA ALA A 348 -2.22 9.20 -29.34
C ALA A 348 -2.75 9.62 -27.97
N TYR A 349 -2.22 9.03 -26.88
CA TYR A 349 -2.49 9.45 -25.51
C TYR A 349 -2.02 10.89 -25.28
N MET A 350 -0.77 11.21 -25.60
CA MET A 350 -0.18 12.54 -25.44
C MET A 350 -0.98 13.63 -26.13
N ASN A 351 -1.34 13.43 -27.39
CA ASN A 351 -2.14 14.39 -28.16
C ASN A 351 -3.55 14.56 -27.57
N THR A 352 -4.13 13.48 -27.05
CA THR A 352 -5.45 13.52 -26.40
C THR A 352 -5.41 14.27 -25.08
N MET A 353 -4.38 14.05 -24.24
CA MET A 353 -4.20 14.77 -22.98
C MET A 353 -3.84 16.25 -23.21
N ARG A 354 -3.00 16.55 -24.21
CA ARG A 354 -2.69 17.93 -24.62
C ARG A 354 -3.97 18.68 -24.98
N TRP A 355 -4.81 18.09 -25.82
CA TRP A 355 -6.12 18.66 -26.17
C TRP A 355 -7.05 18.78 -24.95
N TYR A 356 -7.09 17.76 -24.09
CA TYR A 356 -7.94 17.73 -22.90
C TYR A 356 -7.62 18.89 -21.95
N TYR A 357 -6.35 19.02 -21.53
CA TYR A 357 -5.93 20.08 -20.62
C TYR A 357 -6.07 21.45 -21.27
N GLN A 358 -5.67 21.61 -22.54
CA GLN A 358 -5.83 22.88 -23.24
C GLN A 358 -7.29 23.32 -23.29
N THR A 359 -8.22 22.43 -23.64
CA THR A 359 -9.65 22.76 -23.74
C THR A 359 -10.24 23.08 -22.38
N GLN A 360 -9.88 22.31 -21.36
CA GLN A 360 -10.43 22.46 -20.03
C GLN A 360 -9.91 23.69 -19.30
N PHE A 361 -8.62 24.00 -19.44
CA PHE A 361 -8.04 25.23 -18.92
C PHE A 361 -8.49 26.47 -19.71
N ALA A 362 -8.76 26.38 -21.02
CA ALA A 362 -9.35 27.48 -21.78
C ALA A 362 -10.73 27.87 -21.22
N ARG A 363 -11.58 26.87 -20.95
CA ARG A 363 -12.89 27.09 -20.32
C ARG A 363 -12.74 27.64 -18.90
N TYR A 364 -11.79 27.11 -18.14
CA TYR A 364 -11.57 27.57 -16.77
C TYR A 364 -11.03 29.00 -16.71
N GLN A 365 -10.12 29.38 -17.62
CA GLN A 365 -9.66 30.76 -17.76
C GLN A 365 -10.81 31.71 -18.08
N GLN A 366 -11.72 31.31 -18.98
CA GLN A 366 -12.92 32.09 -19.30
C GLN A 366 -13.83 32.25 -18.06
N ALA A 367 -14.09 31.16 -17.33
CA ALA A 367 -14.86 31.21 -16.10
C ALA A 367 -14.21 32.13 -15.05
N LEU A 368 -12.89 32.04 -14.85
CA LEU A 368 -12.18 32.95 -13.93
C LEU A 368 -12.19 34.40 -14.40
N SER A 369 -12.16 34.66 -15.71
CA SER A 369 -12.25 36.02 -16.25
C SER A 369 -13.62 36.68 -16.01
N SER A 370 -14.65 35.89 -15.69
CA SER A 370 -15.97 36.41 -15.32
C SER A 370 -16.00 37.01 -13.90
N LEU A 371 -15.02 36.66 -13.05
CA LEU A 371 -14.89 37.24 -11.71
C LEU A 371 -14.58 38.74 -11.81
N LYS A 372 -15.35 39.55 -11.08
CA LYS A 372 -15.16 41.01 -11.04
C LYS A 372 -13.89 41.33 -10.24
N ILE A 373 -12.93 42.01 -10.85
CA ILE A 373 -11.68 42.43 -10.20
C ILE A 373 -11.75 43.92 -9.82
N HIS A 374 -11.20 44.29 -8.66
CA HIS A 374 -10.88 45.68 -8.34
C HIS A 374 -9.83 46.25 -9.31
N VAL A 375 -10.16 47.33 -10.02
CA VAL A 375 -9.24 48.03 -10.92
C VAL A 375 -8.53 49.14 -10.15
N LEU A 376 -7.25 48.94 -9.85
CA LEU A 376 -6.36 49.92 -9.21
C LEU A 376 -5.53 50.64 -10.27
N ASP A 377 -5.82 51.93 -10.47
CA ASP A 377 -5.27 52.76 -11.57
C ASP A 377 -4.17 53.71 -11.06
N LYS A 378 -3.57 54.48 -11.97
CA LYS A 378 -2.53 55.49 -11.70
C LYS A 378 -2.94 56.54 -10.66
N SER A 379 -4.23 56.72 -10.42
CA SER A 379 -4.82 57.63 -9.42
C SER A 379 -4.80 57.07 -7.99
N ASP A 380 -4.46 55.78 -7.81
CA ASP A 380 -4.28 55.11 -6.53
C ASP A 380 -2.80 55.13 -6.07
N ALA A 381 -1.99 56.05 -6.61
CA ALA A 381 -0.62 56.26 -6.13
C ALA A 381 -0.59 57.09 -4.84
N LEU A 382 0.41 56.85 -3.98
CA LEU A 382 0.56 57.48 -2.67
C LEU A 382 0.40 59.01 -2.68
N GLY A 383 0.93 59.69 -3.71
CA GLY A 383 0.96 61.14 -3.83
C GLY A 383 -0.25 61.77 -4.54
N HIS A 384 -1.34 61.03 -4.78
CA HIS A 384 -2.57 61.63 -5.31
C HIS A 384 -3.50 62.06 -4.17
N GLU A 385 -3.83 63.35 -4.10
CA GLU A 385 -4.76 63.92 -3.11
C GLU A 385 -6.23 63.54 -3.45
N ASP A 386 -7.02 63.11 -2.46
CA ASP A 386 -8.42 62.65 -2.65
C ASP A 386 -9.42 63.74 -3.04
N THR A 387 -9.01 65.02 -3.06
CA THR A 387 -9.86 66.17 -3.37
C THR A 387 -10.53 66.07 -4.75
N THR A 388 -9.91 65.35 -5.69
CA THR A 388 -10.45 65.08 -7.02
C THR A 388 -11.53 63.99 -7.04
N ARG A 389 -11.53 63.05 -6.08
CA ARG A 389 -12.53 61.97 -6.03
C ARG A 389 -13.93 62.50 -5.71
N MET A 390 -14.04 63.53 -4.87
CA MET A 390 -15.34 64.18 -4.59
C MET A 390 -15.91 64.93 -5.80
N ALA A 391 -15.07 65.41 -6.72
CA ALA A 391 -15.51 66.08 -7.95
C ALA A 391 -15.86 65.10 -9.09
N THR A 392 -15.18 63.94 -9.17
CA THR A 392 -15.37 62.95 -10.25
C THR A 392 -16.54 61.99 -10.01
N VAL A 393 -17.07 61.90 -8.80
CA VAL A 393 -18.30 61.12 -8.50
C VAL A 393 -19.54 61.69 -9.19
N LEU A 394 -19.49 62.92 -9.70
CA LEU A 394 -20.61 63.58 -10.38
C LEU A 394 -20.63 63.42 -11.91
N SER A 395 -19.62 62.78 -12.53
CA SER A 395 -19.47 62.86 -14.01
C SER A 395 -19.08 61.58 -14.75
N SER A 396 -19.25 60.37 -14.19
CA SER A 396 -19.12 59.17 -15.03
C SER A 396 -19.94 57.99 -14.54
N MET A 397 -20.80 57.52 -15.44
CA MET A 397 -21.70 56.38 -15.32
C MET A 397 -20.92 55.05 -15.41
N ARG A 398 -19.90 54.87 -14.59
CA ARG A 398 -19.18 53.59 -14.41
C ARG A 398 -19.58 52.97 -13.08
N THR A 399 -19.88 51.68 -13.14
CA THR A 399 -20.34 50.80 -12.07
C THR A 399 -19.72 51.13 -10.70
N VAL A 400 -20.58 51.50 -9.76
CA VAL A 400 -20.25 51.73 -8.34
C VAL A 400 -19.82 50.41 -7.71
N GLY A 401 -18.52 50.12 -7.72
CA GLY A 401 -17.91 49.18 -6.79
C GLY A 401 -17.72 49.84 -5.43
N LEU A 402 -17.70 49.06 -4.34
CA LEU A 402 -17.36 49.57 -3.01
C LEU A 402 -16.00 50.30 -3.03
N PRO A 403 -15.81 51.35 -2.21
CA PRO A 403 -14.49 51.97 -2.04
C PRO A 403 -13.52 50.89 -1.56
N HIS A 404 -12.50 50.62 -2.36
CA HIS A 404 -11.50 49.59 -2.10
C HIS A 404 -10.23 50.26 -1.57
N ASP A 405 -9.71 49.73 -0.47
CA ASP A 405 -8.48 50.24 0.13
C ASP A 405 -7.28 49.61 -0.58
N ALA A 406 -6.60 50.39 -1.41
CA ALA A 406 -5.45 49.96 -2.20
C ALA A 406 -4.21 49.64 -1.35
N PHE A 407 -4.13 50.22 -0.15
CA PHE A 407 -2.91 50.22 0.67
C PHE A 407 -3.01 49.29 1.88
N ASN A 408 -4.20 48.75 2.17
CA ASN A 408 -4.41 47.87 3.30
C ASN A 408 -4.40 46.40 2.88
N LEU A 409 -3.65 45.59 3.63
CA LEU A 409 -3.55 44.16 3.40
C LEU A 409 -4.81 43.41 3.84
N GLY A 410 -5.45 43.82 4.95
CA GLY A 410 -6.69 43.23 5.46
C GLY A 410 -6.70 41.69 5.47
N ARG A 411 -7.78 41.10 4.92
CA ARG A 411 -7.96 39.64 4.79
C ARG A 411 -7.27 39.03 3.57
N ARG A 412 -6.58 39.83 2.74
CA ARG A 412 -5.93 39.34 1.51
C ARG A 412 -4.80 38.35 1.82
N ILE A 413 -4.21 38.46 3.01
CA ILE A 413 -3.17 37.54 3.52
C ILE A 413 -3.70 36.13 3.82
N ASP A 414 -5.00 35.95 4.05
CA ASP A 414 -5.60 34.66 4.44
C ASP A 414 -5.40 33.60 3.33
N LEU A 415 -5.24 34.03 2.07
CA LEU A 415 -4.91 33.18 0.93
C LEU A 415 -3.55 32.48 1.09
N LEU A 416 -2.58 33.11 1.75
CA LEU A 416 -1.27 32.51 2.03
C LEU A 416 -1.31 31.58 3.23
N GLN A 417 -2.12 31.90 4.24
CA GLN A 417 -2.14 31.17 5.52
C GLN A 417 -3.00 29.89 5.48
N THR A 418 -3.97 29.80 4.56
CA THR A 418 -4.87 28.65 4.52
C THR A 418 -4.23 27.47 3.76
N SER A 419 -3.63 26.55 4.50
CA SER A 419 -2.82 25.42 3.97
C SER A 419 -3.55 24.34 3.14
N ASN A 420 -4.87 24.40 2.90
CA ASN A 420 -5.62 23.32 2.25
C ASN A 420 -6.84 23.82 1.44
N GLN A 421 -6.71 24.92 0.70
CA GLN A 421 -7.80 25.36 -0.17
C GLN A 421 -7.79 24.55 -1.46
N THR A 422 -8.95 24.05 -1.88
CA THR A 422 -9.14 23.49 -3.22
C THR A 422 -9.43 24.61 -4.20
N ALA A 423 -8.91 24.50 -5.43
CA ALA A 423 -9.16 25.50 -6.45
C ALA A 423 -10.65 25.71 -6.70
N LEU A 424 -11.04 26.97 -6.88
CA LEU A 424 -12.42 27.38 -7.15
C LEU A 424 -12.97 26.67 -8.40
N SER A 425 -14.15 26.08 -8.26
CA SER A 425 -14.82 25.42 -9.38
C SER A 425 -15.30 26.42 -10.42
N SER A 426 -15.22 26.06 -11.71
CA SER A 426 -15.66 26.93 -12.82
C SER A 426 -17.11 27.43 -12.68
N TYR A 427 -18.00 26.59 -12.15
CA TYR A 427 -19.40 26.96 -11.91
C TYR A 427 -19.53 28.00 -10.78
N LEU A 428 -18.80 27.80 -9.69
CA LEU A 428 -18.79 28.73 -8.57
C LEU A 428 -18.15 30.06 -8.96
N ALA A 429 -17.15 30.05 -9.84
CA ALA A 429 -16.54 31.27 -10.38
C ALA A 429 -17.52 32.10 -11.21
N GLU A 430 -18.42 31.47 -11.98
CA GLU A 430 -19.42 32.17 -12.79
C GLU A 430 -20.59 32.72 -11.95
N GLU A 431 -20.99 32.01 -10.89
CA GLU A 431 -22.06 32.46 -10.00
C GLU A 431 -21.62 33.59 -9.06
N ASP A 432 -20.33 33.68 -8.77
CA ASP A 432 -19.80 34.63 -7.80
C ASP A 432 -19.92 36.09 -8.29
N GLN A 433 -20.76 36.85 -7.60
CA GLN A 433 -20.98 38.27 -7.89
C GLN A 433 -20.10 39.19 -7.05
N ALA A 434 -19.33 38.66 -6.10
CA ALA A 434 -18.42 39.45 -5.28
C ALA A 434 -17.30 40.04 -6.13
N THR A 435 -16.81 41.22 -5.70
CA THR A 435 -15.63 41.83 -6.30
C THR A 435 -14.41 41.36 -5.53
N HIS A 436 -13.41 40.91 -6.27
CA HIS A 436 -12.21 40.26 -5.77
C HIS A 436 -10.97 41.05 -6.15
N TYR A 437 -9.86 40.76 -5.48
CA TYR A 437 -8.55 41.24 -5.88
C TYR A 437 -7.90 40.31 -6.91
N LEU A 438 -6.90 40.82 -7.62
CA LEU A 438 -6.24 40.12 -8.72
C LEU A 438 -5.59 38.80 -8.30
N GLU A 439 -5.12 38.70 -7.05
CA GLU A 439 -4.48 37.50 -6.53
C GLU A 439 -5.43 36.30 -6.46
N ILE A 440 -6.75 36.50 -6.38
CA ILE A 440 -7.72 35.40 -6.32
C ILE A 440 -7.78 34.66 -7.65
N GLN A 441 -7.80 35.40 -8.78
CA GLN A 441 -7.77 34.77 -10.10
C GLN A 441 -6.42 34.09 -10.36
N PHE A 442 -5.32 34.77 -10.01
CA PHE A 442 -3.98 34.21 -10.12
C PHE A 442 -3.83 32.92 -9.30
N TYR A 443 -4.25 32.94 -8.03
CA TYR A 443 -4.16 31.81 -7.11
C TYR A 443 -4.94 30.60 -7.63
N ASN A 444 -6.23 30.79 -7.94
CA ASN A 444 -7.11 29.69 -8.33
C ASN A 444 -6.72 29.05 -9.66
N PHE A 445 -6.19 29.84 -10.62
CA PHE A 445 -5.66 29.28 -11.86
C PHE A 445 -4.41 28.44 -11.61
N ASN A 446 -3.43 29.01 -10.91
CA ASN A 446 -2.14 28.36 -10.67
C ASN A 446 -2.28 27.13 -9.76
N LEU A 447 -3.10 27.18 -8.72
CA LEU A 447 -3.37 26.05 -7.84
C LEU A 447 -3.95 24.86 -8.62
N ALA A 448 -4.99 25.11 -9.43
CA ALA A 448 -5.57 24.11 -10.31
C ALA A 448 -4.53 23.51 -11.28
N LEU A 449 -3.67 24.36 -11.83
CA LEU A 449 -2.60 23.94 -12.74
C LEU A 449 -1.60 23.03 -12.03
N MET A 450 -1.14 23.38 -10.83
CA MET A 450 -0.17 22.60 -10.07
C MET A 450 -0.71 21.25 -9.65
N ASP A 451 -1.96 21.17 -9.20
CA ASP A 451 -2.58 19.91 -8.79
C ASP A 451 -2.77 18.95 -9.98
N ASN A 452 -3.25 19.46 -11.12
CA ASN A 452 -3.39 18.66 -12.33
C ASN A 452 -2.03 18.25 -12.93
N ALA A 453 -1.05 19.15 -12.94
CA ALA A 453 0.32 18.84 -13.33
C ALA A 453 0.94 17.74 -12.47
N THR A 454 0.75 17.81 -11.15
CA THR A 454 1.24 16.80 -10.21
C THR A 454 0.60 15.43 -10.49
N ALA A 455 -0.73 15.41 -10.66
CA ALA A 455 -1.47 14.18 -10.91
C ALA A 455 -1.02 13.52 -12.23
N GLU A 456 -0.87 14.30 -13.30
CA GLU A 456 -0.46 13.80 -14.61
C GLU A 456 1.00 13.34 -14.61
N TYR A 457 1.92 14.10 -14.02
CA TYR A 457 3.32 13.68 -13.94
C TYR A 457 3.46 12.34 -13.19
N THR A 458 2.73 12.20 -12.07
CA THR A 458 2.70 10.97 -11.29
C THR A 458 2.10 9.82 -12.09
N PHE A 459 1.01 10.06 -12.84
CA PHE A 459 0.43 9.07 -13.74
C PHE A 459 1.43 8.63 -14.81
N LEU A 460 2.07 9.57 -15.51
CA LEU A 460 3.02 9.27 -16.58
C LEU A 460 4.21 8.47 -16.03
N ALA A 461 4.75 8.87 -14.88
CA ALA A 461 5.84 8.16 -14.20
C ALA A 461 5.42 6.73 -13.84
N ASN A 462 4.22 6.56 -13.29
CA ASN A 462 3.74 5.24 -12.86
C ASN A 462 3.40 4.33 -14.04
N PHE A 463 2.74 4.82 -15.08
CA PHE A 463 2.24 4.03 -16.21
C PHE A 463 3.32 3.71 -17.25
N PHE A 464 4.13 4.69 -17.63
CA PHE A 464 5.15 4.51 -18.66
C PHE A 464 6.48 3.94 -18.14
N SER A 465 6.73 3.95 -16.83
CA SER A 465 7.90 3.28 -16.24
C SER A 465 7.63 1.78 -16.01
N PRO A 466 8.57 0.87 -16.32
CA PRO A 466 9.96 1.09 -16.77
C PRO A 466 10.15 1.16 -18.31
N ALA A 467 9.07 1.10 -19.10
CA ALA A 467 9.16 1.06 -20.56
C ALA A 467 9.84 2.32 -21.15
N LEU A 468 9.58 3.50 -20.57
CA LEU A 468 10.22 4.77 -20.93
C LEU A 468 11.13 5.27 -19.81
N SER A 469 12.21 5.95 -20.19
CA SER A 469 13.10 6.64 -19.24
C SER A 469 12.41 7.87 -18.62
N TYR A 470 12.73 8.20 -17.37
CA TYR A 470 12.25 9.42 -16.70
C TYR A 470 12.54 10.71 -17.49
N SER A 471 13.62 10.73 -18.29
CA SER A 471 13.91 11.86 -19.19
C SER A 471 12.87 11.98 -20.31
N GLN A 472 12.47 10.85 -20.92
CA GLN A 472 11.43 10.84 -21.95
C GLN A 472 10.06 11.19 -21.35
N ILE A 473 9.75 10.66 -20.16
CA ILE A 473 8.51 10.99 -19.42
C ILE A 473 8.42 12.51 -19.18
N SER A 474 9.51 13.14 -18.79
CA SER A 474 9.56 14.59 -18.58
C SER A 474 9.35 15.38 -19.88
N LYS A 475 9.91 14.92 -21.01
CA LYS A 475 9.66 15.52 -22.34
C LYS A 475 8.19 15.37 -22.74
N THR A 476 7.61 14.20 -22.52
CA THR A 476 6.20 13.92 -22.79
C THR A 476 5.29 14.80 -21.96
N PHE A 477 5.58 14.94 -20.66
CA PHE A 477 4.85 15.84 -19.78
C PHE A 477 4.90 17.29 -20.28
N ASN A 478 6.08 17.78 -20.61
CA ASN A 478 6.25 19.14 -21.13
C ASN A 478 5.46 19.34 -22.43
N TYR A 479 5.49 18.37 -23.35
CA TYR A 479 4.70 18.44 -24.58
C TYR A 479 3.18 18.49 -24.32
N ILE A 480 2.69 17.81 -23.27
CA ILE A 480 1.26 17.83 -22.92
C ILE A 480 0.86 19.18 -22.31
N PHE A 481 1.66 19.71 -21.37
CA PHE A 481 1.30 20.91 -20.62
C PHE A 481 1.78 22.24 -21.21
N GLU A 482 2.68 22.23 -22.19
CA GLU A 482 3.21 23.45 -22.81
C GLU A 482 2.11 24.47 -23.19
N PRO A 483 1.03 24.10 -23.91
CA PRO A 483 -0.06 25.05 -24.21
C PRO A 483 -0.78 25.58 -22.96
N THR A 484 -0.88 24.76 -21.92
CA THR A 484 -1.52 25.13 -20.65
C THR A 484 -0.63 26.06 -19.83
N PHE A 485 0.69 25.84 -19.85
CA PHE A 485 1.68 26.74 -19.24
C PHE A 485 1.68 28.09 -19.94
N GLU A 486 1.65 28.13 -21.27
CA GLU A 486 1.51 29.38 -22.03
C GLU A 486 0.23 30.13 -21.65
N MET A 487 -0.89 29.43 -21.50
CA MET A 487 -2.16 30.02 -21.07
C MET A 487 -2.06 30.64 -19.67
N GLY A 488 -1.41 29.95 -18.73
CA GLY A 488 -1.18 30.48 -17.38
C GLY A 488 -0.24 31.68 -17.35
N GLN A 489 0.81 31.69 -18.16
CA GLN A 489 1.71 32.84 -18.30
C GLN A 489 0.99 34.02 -18.95
N ALA A 490 0.17 33.77 -19.97
CA ALA A 490 -0.64 34.79 -20.62
C ALA A 490 -1.64 35.42 -19.65
N LEU A 491 -2.38 34.61 -18.88
CA LEU A 491 -3.28 35.10 -17.83
C LEU A 491 -2.54 35.97 -16.82
N SER A 492 -1.41 35.46 -16.30
CA SER A 492 -0.59 36.21 -15.34
C SER A 492 -0.16 37.55 -15.93
N LYS A 493 0.32 37.57 -17.18
CA LYS A 493 0.72 38.81 -17.86
C LYS A 493 -0.44 39.80 -18.03
N THR A 494 -1.64 39.33 -18.38
CA THR A 494 -2.84 40.16 -18.51
C THR A 494 -3.28 40.75 -17.17
N LEU A 495 -3.21 39.97 -16.08
CA LEU A 495 -3.53 40.47 -14.74
C LEU A 495 -2.52 41.53 -14.25
N MET A 496 -1.26 41.44 -14.70
CA MET A 496 -0.18 42.31 -14.25
C MET A 496 0.03 43.58 -15.10
N SER A 497 -0.42 43.62 -16.35
CA SER A 497 -0.04 44.70 -17.29
C SER A 497 -0.50 46.09 -16.85
N ASP A 498 -1.74 46.20 -16.40
CA ASP A 498 -2.40 47.50 -16.17
C ASP A 498 -2.65 47.81 -14.69
N THR A 499 -2.21 46.93 -13.78
CA THR A 499 -2.47 47.07 -12.34
C THR A 499 -1.38 47.90 -11.64
N TYR A 500 -1.81 48.80 -10.75
CA TYR A 500 -0.94 49.57 -9.85
C TYR A 500 -0.99 49.06 -8.40
N ASP A 501 -1.54 47.87 -8.19
CA ASP A 501 -1.63 47.19 -6.89
C ASP A 501 -0.31 46.53 -6.49
N SER A 502 0.53 47.26 -5.76
CA SER A 502 1.81 46.75 -5.30
C SER A 502 1.68 45.60 -4.29
N LEU A 503 0.62 45.59 -3.46
CA LEU A 503 0.36 44.48 -2.52
C LEU A 503 -0.13 43.23 -3.24
N GLY A 504 -1.03 43.37 -4.22
CA GLY A 504 -1.52 42.25 -5.03
C GLY A 504 -0.41 41.56 -5.81
N ILE A 505 0.50 42.34 -6.42
CA ILE A 505 1.66 41.79 -7.12
C ILE A 505 2.59 41.04 -6.13
N LEU A 506 2.86 41.62 -4.95
CA LEU A 506 3.69 40.96 -3.94
C LEU A 506 3.04 39.68 -3.40
N LEU A 507 1.72 39.67 -3.21
CA LEU A 507 0.96 38.47 -2.88
C LEU A 507 1.11 37.39 -3.95
N CYS A 508 0.97 37.73 -5.24
CA CYS A 508 1.20 36.79 -6.34
C CYS A 508 2.62 36.21 -6.34
N ILE A 509 3.65 37.01 -5.98
CA ILE A 509 5.03 36.53 -5.83
C ILE A 509 5.11 35.50 -4.70
N ARG A 510 4.53 35.79 -3.53
CA ARG A 510 4.52 34.85 -2.39
C ARG A 510 3.75 33.57 -2.70
N LEU A 511 2.62 33.67 -3.39
CA LEU A 511 1.86 32.51 -3.84
C LEU A 511 2.69 31.66 -4.81
N ASN A 512 3.39 32.28 -5.75
CA ASN A 512 4.26 31.56 -6.68
C ASN A 512 5.46 30.87 -5.98
N GLN A 513 6.04 31.51 -4.96
CA GLN A 513 7.06 30.89 -4.10
C GLN A 513 6.48 29.70 -3.31
N ASN A 514 5.27 29.82 -2.78
CA ASN A 514 4.60 28.71 -2.08
C ASN A 514 4.35 27.53 -3.05
N PHE A 515 3.87 27.80 -4.27
CA PHE A 515 3.72 26.77 -5.30
C PHE A 515 5.05 26.09 -5.65
N ALA A 516 6.16 26.84 -5.70
CA ALA A 516 7.50 26.28 -5.88
C ALA A 516 7.85 25.28 -4.75
N PHE A 517 7.61 25.67 -3.50
CA PHE A 517 7.87 24.82 -2.34
C PHE A 517 6.98 23.57 -2.32
N GLU A 518 5.70 23.73 -2.67
CA GLU A 518 4.75 22.62 -2.83
C GLU A 518 5.21 21.60 -3.88
N LEU A 519 5.65 22.07 -5.05
CA LEU A 519 6.16 21.23 -6.14
C LEU A 519 7.42 20.46 -5.74
N GLN A 520 8.34 21.11 -5.02
CA GLN A 520 9.53 20.47 -4.48
C GLN A 520 9.16 19.38 -3.48
N ARG A 521 8.20 19.64 -2.59
CA ARG A 521 7.66 18.65 -1.64
C ARG A 521 7.03 17.44 -2.36
N ARG A 522 6.32 17.70 -3.47
CA ARG A 522 5.68 16.69 -4.33
C ARG A 522 6.67 15.98 -5.27
N LYS A 523 7.93 16.43 -5.36
CA LYS A 523 9.01 15.91 -6.23
C LYS A 523 8.67 15.92 -7.72
N VAL A 524 8.09 17.02 -8.20
CA VAL A 524 7.73 17.20 -9.62
C VAL A 524 8.60 18.31 -10.25
N PRO A 525 9.81 17.98 -10.75
CA PRO A 525 10.75 18.99 -11.26
C PRO A 525 10.34 19.57 -12.63
N ALA A 526 9.39 18.93 -13.33
CA ALA A 526 9.02 19.32 -14.69
C ALA A 526 8.30 20.68 -14.75
N VAL A 527 7.78 21.18 -13.63
CA VAL A 527 7.01 22.44 -13.56
C VAL A 527 7.88 23.64 -13.14
N ASP A 528 9.14 23.42 -12.73
CA ASP A 528 10.03 24.47 -12.22
C ASP A 528 10.25 25.60 -13.24
N ASN A 529 10.33 25.25 -14.53
CA ASN A 529 10.46 26.23 -15.61
C ASN A 529 9.27 27.19 -15.70
N TYR A 530 8.05 26.70 -15.45
CA TYR A 530 6.85 27.52 -15.44
C TYR A 530 6.88 28.51 -14.27
N ILE A 531 7.19 28.04 -13.07
CA ILE A 531 7.30 28.87 -11.85
C ILE A 531 8.36 29.96 -12.03
N ASN A 532 9.53 29.60 -12.56
CA ASN A 532 10.62 30.54 -12.83
C ASN A 532 10.22 31.56 -13.91
N GLY A 533 9.54 31.12 -14.97
CA GLY A 533 9.00 32.01 -16.00
C GLY A 533 8.01 33.03 -15.40
N THR A 534 7.11 32.59 -14.53
CA THR A 534 6.17 33.49 -13.83
C THR A 534 6.90 34.49 -12.93
N ASN A 535 7.94 34.07 -12.21
CA ASN A 535 8.79 34.97 -11.42
C ASN A 535 9.47 36.05 -12.26
N MET A 536 9.93 35.72 -13.48
CA MET A 536 10.57 36.68 -14.38
C MET A 536 9.61 37.79 -14.85
N PHE A 537 8.30 37.61 -14.74
CA PHE A 537 7.31 38.67 -15.03
C PHE A 537 6.92 39.47 -13.79
N LEU A 538 6.73 38.80 -12.65
CA LEU A 538 6.21 39.42 -11.44
C LEU A 538 7.20 40.42 -10.81
N TRP A 539 8.48 40.04 -10.70
CA TRP A 539 9.49 40.88 -10.04
C TRP A 539 9.75 42.21 -10.75
N PRO A 540 10.02 42.25 -12.07
CA PRO A 540 10.18 43.50 -12.80
C PRO A 540 8.93 44.37 -12.73
N ARG A 541 7.74 43.75 -12.74
CA ARG A 541 6.49 44.50 -12.65
C ARG A 541 6.33 45.17 -11.28
N LEU A 542 6.62 44.47 -10.19
CA LEU A 542 6.59 45.05 -8.85
C LEU A 542 7.53 46.27 -8.76
N GLN A 543 8.73 46.17 -9.35
CA GLN A 543 9.68 47.28 -9.36
C GLN A 543 9.12 48.51 -10.09
N VAL A 544 8.49 48.33 -11.26
CA VAL A 544 7.87 49.43 -12.01
C VAL A 544 6.77 50.14 -11.20
N VAL A 545 5.92 49.38 -10.49
CA VAL A 545 4.86 49.95 -9.65
C VAL A 545 5.45 50.70 -8.44
N MET A 546 6.47 50.13 -7.80
CA MET A 546 7.17 50.80 -6.70
C MET A 546 7.89 52.09 -7.14
N ASP A 547 8.52 52.08 -8.31
CA ASP A 547 9.16 53.27 -8.88
C ASP A 547 8.11 54.35 -9.21
N ARG A 548 6.91 53.95 -9.65
CA ARG A 548 5.78 54.87 -9.86
C ARG A 548 5.28 55.48 -8.54
N HIS A 549 5.22 54.70 -7.45
CA HIS A 549 4.91 55.24 -6.13
C HIS A 549 5.97 56.26 -5.67
N CYS A 550 7.25 55.97 -5.86
CA CYS A 550 8.34 56.90 -5.56
C CYS A 550 8.19 58.20 -6.39
N GLU A 551 7.91 58.08 -7.68
CA GLU A 551 7.72 59.22 -8.57
C GLU A 551 6.50 60.06 -8.18
N SER A 552 5.40 59.42 -7.78
CA SER A 552 4.21 60.10 -7.30
C SER A 552 4.49 60.93 -6.03
N VAL A 553 5.28 60.41 -5.10
CA VAL A 553 5.71 61.15 -3.91
C VAL A 553 6.64 62.28 -4.29
N ARG A 554 7.63 62.06 -5.17
CA ARG A 554 8.53 63.12 -5.68
C ARG A 554 7.78 64.27 -6.34
N GLN A 555 6.76 63.97 -7.15
CA GLN A 555 5.92 64.99 -7.78
C GLN A 555 5.16 65.80 -6.72
N LEU A 556 4.65 65.14 -5.68
CA LEU A 556 4.02 65.83 -4.55
C LEU A 556 5.02 66.74 -3.83
N VAL A 557 6.26 66.27 -3.60
CA VAL A 557 7.35 67.11 -3.05
C VAL A 557 7.62 68.32 -3.94
N ALA A 558 7.72 68.14 -5.25
CA ALA A 558 7.99 69.21 -6.21
C ALA A 558 6.87 70.28 -6.23
N ASN A 559 5.61 69.84 -6.12
CA ASN A 559 4.43 70.72 -6.10
C ASN A 559 4.28 71.52 -4.80
N LEU A 560 5.01 71.16 -3.74
CA LEU A 560 4.92 71.87 -2.48
C LEU A 560 5.65 73.22 -2.53
N PRO A 561 5.01 74.34 -2.13
CA PRO A 561 5.60 75.67 -2.20
C PRO A 561 6.89 75.75 -1.38
N SER A 562 7.98 76.21 -2.01
CA SER A 562 9.32 76.34 -1.41
C SER A 562 9.40 77.40 -0.28
N ARG A 563 8.44 78.32 -0.24
CA ARG A 563 8.36 79.39 0.76
C ARG A 563 6.90 79.64 1.13
N SER A 564 6.61 79.76 2.43
CA SER A 564 5.28 80.11 2.92
C SER A 564 4.96 81.56 2.52
N ASN A 565 4.35 81.74 1.35
CA ASN A 565 3.68 83.00 0.97
C ASN A 565 2.22 83.03 1.48
N ARG A 566 1.88 82.15 2.43
CA ARG A 566 0.52 82.08 3.00
C ARG A 566 0.34 83.18 4.03
N SER A 567 -0.83 83.79 4.03
CA SER A 567 -1.23 84.76 5.05
C SER A 567 -1.10 84.13 6.46
N THR A 568 -0.79 84.93 7.48
CA THR A 568 -0.72 84.47 8.88
C THR A 568 -2.01 83.80 9.35
N SER A 569 -3.17 84.16 8.76
CA SER A 569 -4.47 83.52 8.98
C SER A 569 -4.62 82.13 8.35
N ASP A 570 -3.90 81.84 7.26
CA ASP A 570 -3.95 80.52 6.60
C ASP A 570 -2.90 79.55 7.16
N ALA A 571 -1.78 80.06 7.67
CA ALA A 571 -0.80 79.28 8.41
C ALA A 571 -1.36 78.74 9.75
N ALA A 572 -2.24 79.51 10.42
CA ALA A 572 -2.89 79.09 11.67
C ALA A 572 -3.90 77.94 11.51
N LYS A 573 -4.40 77.70 10.29
CA LYS A 573 -5.33 76.60 9.98
C LYS A 573 -4.63 75.26 9.69
N ILE A 574 -3.31 75.27 9.51
CA ILE A 574 -2.54 74.06 9.23
C ILE A 574 -2.29 73.33 10.56
N THR A 575 -2.91 72.16 10.69
CA THR A 575 -2.81 71.35 11.90
C THR A 575 -1.55 70.51 11.89
N ALA A 576 -0.94 70.30 13.06
CA ALA A 576 0.18 69.35 13.23
C ALA A 576 -0.28 67.87 13.18
N ALA A 577 -1.45 67.59 12.60
CA ALA A 577 -1.99 66.24 12.47
C ALA A 577 -1.17 65.44 11.43
N PRO A 578 -1.14 64.10 11.54
CA PRO A 578 -0.49 63.27 10.53
C PRO A 578 -1.09 63.50 9.14
N HIS A 579 -0.22 63.55 8.12
CA HIS A 579 -0.62 63.72 6.73
C HIS A 579 -1.25 62.42 6.18
N VAL A 580 -2.19 62.50 5.25
CA VAL A 580 -2.85 61.31 4.65
C VAL A 580 -1.84 60.38 3.97
N VAL A 581 -0.83 60.96 3.30
CA VAL A 581 0.30 60.21 2.70
C VAL A 581 1.03 59.34 3.75
N THR A 582 1.18 59.82 4.98
CA THR A 582 1.80 59.06 6.08
C THR A 582 0.98 57.84 6.45
N GLN A 583 -0.35 57.99 6.53
CA GLN A 583 -1.25 56.87 6.80
C GLN A 583 -1.17 55.82 5.68
N ARG A 584 -1.28 56.25 4.41
CA ARG A 584 -1.21 55.35 3.25
C ARG A 584 0.15 54.65 3.14
N PHE A 585 1.24 55.38 3.37
CA PHE A 585 2.58 54.81 3.42
C PHE A 585 2.73 53.82 4.57
N GLY A 586 2.22 54.15 5.76
CA GLY A 586 2.23 53.25 6.91
C GLY A 586 1.49 51.94 6.64
N GLN A 587 0.30 52.00 6.03
CA GLN A 587 -0.50 50.83 5.65
C GLN A 587 0.21 49.98 4.59
N LEU A 588 0.75 50.62 3.55
CA LEU A 588 1.51 49.95 2.50
C LEU A 588 2.76 49.27 3.08
N LEU A 589 3.52 49.99 3.91
CA LEU A 589 4.70 49.48 4.58
C LEU A 589 4.35 48.29 5.47
N HIS A 590 3.29 48.38 6.28
CA HIS A 590 2.78 47.26 7.07
C HIS A 590 2.51 46.03 6.19
N GLY A 591 1.78 46.19 5.09
CA GLY A 591 1.47 45.08 4.17
C GLY A 591 2.72 44.42 3.59
N PHE A 592 3.68 45.23 3.14
CA PHE A 592 4.96 44.73 2.62
C PHE A 592 5.80 44.01 3.67
N LEU A 593 5.83 44.53 4.90
CA LEU A 593 6.57 43.91 6.01
C LEU A 593 5.92 42.59 6.42
N ALA A 594 4.59 42.53 6.52
CA ALA A 594 3.86 41.32 6.86
C ALA A 594 4.08 40.22 5.82
N LEU A 595 4.07 40.58 4.52
CA LEU A 595 4.36 39.66 3.43
C LEU A 595 5.84 39.28 3.31
N SER A 596 6.75 39.96 4.03
CA SER A 596 8.19 39.70 3.98
C SER A 596 8.72 39.05 5.26
N ALA A 597 7.84 38.56 6.14
CA ALA A 597 8.24 37.93 7.40
C ALA A 597 9.08 36.66 7.20
N GLU A 598 8.74 35.85 6.19
CA GLU A 598 9.40 34.58 5.84
C GLU A 598 10.37 34.71 4.65
N ALA A 599 10.60 35.94 4.17
CA ALA A 599 11.39 36.21 2.99
C ALA A 599 12.90 36.10 3.25
N GLY A 600 13.66 35.71 2.21
CA GLY A 600 15.12 35.72 2.23
C GLY A 600 15.70 37.14 2.20
N ASP A 601 16.90 37.31 2.74
CA ASP A 601 17.57 38.62 2.89
C ASP A 601 17.95 39.27 1.53
N ASP A 602 17.97 38.50 0.43
CA ASP A 602 18.44 38.93 -0.90
C ASP A 602 17.35 39.49 -1.85
N GLU A 603 16.10 39.64 -1.37
CA GLU A 603 15.01 40.07 -2.24
C GLU A 603 15.04 41.58 -2.57
N PRO A 604 14.67 41.98 -3.81
CA PRO A 604 14.69 43.39 -4.23
C PRO A 604 13.66 44.27 -3.49
N VAL A 605 12.74 43.66 -2.73
CA VAL A 605 11.72 44.34 -1.92
C VAL A 605 12.35 45.31 -0.91
N ALA A 606 13.42 44.89 -0.23
CA ALA A 606 14.06 45.73 0.79
C ALA A 606 14.65 47.01 0.19
N ALA A 607 15.20 46.93 -1.03
CA ALA A 607 15.76 48.07 -1.74
C ALA A 607 14.66 49.01 -2.26
N SER A 608 13.55 48.49 -2.80
CA SER A 608 12.43 49.32 -3.25
C SER A 608 11.74 50.04 -2.09
N LEU A 609 11.56 49.38 -0.94
CA LEU A 609 11.02 50.01 0.27
C LEU A 609 11.93 51.09 0.83
N ARG A 610 13.26 50.87 0.87
CA ARG A 610 14.21 51.90 1.31
C ARG A 610 14.16 53.15 0.44
N ARG A 611 14.03 52.99 -0.89
CA ARG A 611 13.86 54.12 -1.82
C ARG A 611 12.56 54.86 -1.54
N LEU A 612 11.43 54.15 -1.46
CA LEU A 612 10.13 54.77 -1.19
C LEU A 612 10.10 55.50 0.16
N ARG A 613 10.69 54.89 1.20
CA ARG A 613 10.85 55.50 2.52
C ARG A 613 11.59 56.83 2.44
N SER A 614 12.74 56.86 1.74
CA SER A 614 13.53 58.08 1.59
C SER A 614 12.74 59.22 0.94
N GLU A 615 11.89 58.91 -0.05
CA GLU A 615 11.06 59.92 -0.71
C GLU A 615 9.94 60.44 0.20
N VAL A 616 9.33 59.57 1.00
CA VAL A 616 8.30 59.96 1.98
C VAL A 616 8.92 60.80 3.10
N GLU A 617 10.12 60.46 3.58
CA GLU A 617 10.86 61.27 4.54
C GLU A 617 11.21 62.64 3.97
N ALA A 618 11.70 62.71 2.73
CA ALA A 618 11.97 63.97 2.04
C ALA A 618 10.70 64.82 1.89
N PHE A 619 9.56 64.20 1.58
CA PHE A 619 8.26 64.87 1.55
C PHE A 619 7.89 65.47 2.91
N LEU A 620 7.93 64.66 3.97
CA LEU A 620 7.54 65.11 5.32
C LEU A 620 8.43 66.24 5.83
N ASN A 621 9.74 66.15 5.59
CA ASN A 621 10.69 67.21 5.93
C ASN A 621 10.44 68.49 5.12
N LYS A 622 10.15 68.40 3.82
CA LYS A 622 9.80 69.60 3.03
C LYS A 622 8.47 70.20 3.47
N HIS A 623 7.51 69.37 3.86
CA HIS A 623 6.22 69.82 4.36
C HIS A 623 6.29 70.47 5.73
N SER A 624 7.20 70.02 6.61
CA SER A 624 7.40 70.65 7.90
C SER A 624 7.95 72.08 7.78
N LEU A 625 8.70 72.40 6.73
CA LEU A 625 9.13 73.78 6.44
C LEU A 625 7.98 74.73 6.07
N SER A 626 6.81 74.20 5.70
CA SER A 626 5.63 75.02 5.39
C SER A 626 5.05 75.72 6.64
N TYR A 627 5.41 75.27 7.85
CA TYR A 627 5.04 75.92 9.11
C TYR A 627 5.83 77.21 9.39
N GLY A 628 6.83 77.56 8.57
CA GLY A 628 7.60 78.80 8.72
C GLY A 628 8.50 78.77 9.95
N ASP A 629 8.49 79.85 10.74
CA ASP A 629 9.37 80.05 11.91
C ASP A 629 8.90 79.29 13.17
N ASP A 630 7.70 78.67 13.13
CA ASP A 630 7.13 77.88 14.23
C ASP A 630 7.81 76.49 14.32
N LYS A 631 9.10 76.46 14.71
CA LYS A 631 9.91 75.24 14.81
C LYS A 631 9.22 74.15 15.65
N ARG A 632 8.63 74.53 16.78
CA ARG A 632 7.88 73.61 17.65
C ARG A 632 6.71 72.89 16.95
N LYS A 633 5.96 73.60 16.10
CA LYS A 633 4.85 72.97 15.35
C LYS A 633 5.36 72.05 14.24
N SER A 634 6.47 72.44 13.61
CA SER A 634 7.18 71.62 12.62
C SER A 634 7.67 70.30 13.22
N ASP A 635 8.34 70.34 14.38
CA ASP A 635 8.82 69.16 15.09
C ASP A 635 7.67 68.30 15.61
N ARG A 636 6.60 68.90 16.14
CA ARG A 636 5.39 68.18 16.55
C ARG A 636 4.68 67.49 15.39
N PHE A 637 4.64 68.11 14.21
CA PHE A 637 4.11 67.48 12.99
C PHE A 637 4.93 66.24 12.62
N LEU A 638 6.26 66.36 12.55
CA LEU A 638 7.14 65.22 12.23
C LEU A 638 7.01 64.10 13.27
N TYR A 639 7.01 64.43 14.56
CA TYR A 639 6.79 63.48 15.65
C TYR A 639 5.47 62.72 15.49
N ASN A 640 4.36 63.42 15.23
CA ASN A 640 3.06 62.80 15.05
C ASN A 640 3.02 61.86 13.84
N ASN A 641 3.67 62.23 12.73
CA ASN A 641 3.73 61.39 11.53
C ASN A 641 4.56 60.12 11.76
N TYR A 642 5.77 60.24 12.33
CA TYR A 642 6.60 59.07 12.63
C TYR A 642 5.98 58.19 13.71
N SER A 643 5.32 58.79 14.71
CA SER A 643 4.58 58.01 15.70
C SER A 643 3.41 57.25 15.09
N LEU A 644 2.70 57.82 14.10
CA LEU A 644 1.65 57.09 13.39
C LEU A 644 2.21 55.90 12.60
N ILE A 645 3.32 56.09 11.86
CA ILE A 645 3.96 55.00 11.13
C ILE A 645 4.34 53.87 12.08
N LEU A 646 4.98 54.18 13.21
CA LEU A 646 5.37 53.20 14.22
C LEU A 646 4.17 52.45 14.81
N THR A 647 3.05 53.15 15.06
CA THR A 647 1.82 52.52 15.53
C THR A 647 1.27 51.53 14.49
N ILE A 648 1.29 51.88 13.21
CA ILE A 648 0.74 51.03 12.14
C ILE A 648 1.61 49.78 11.90
N ILE A 649 2.94 49.87 12.00
CA ILE A 649 3.84 48.72 11.77
C ILE A 649 4.19 47.95 13.06
N GLY A 650 3.62 48.35 14.21
CA GLY A 650 4.06 47.90 15.52
C GLY A 650 3.91 46.40 15.75
N ASP A 651 2.86 45.80 15.18
CA ASP A 651 2.46 44.40 15.29
C ASP A 651 3.19 43.46 14.31
N VAL A 652 3.93 43.99 13.34
CA VAL A 652 4.58 43.17 12.31
C VAL A 652 5.88 42.52 12.81
N THR A 653 6.08 41.26 12.44
CA THR A 653 7.27 40.46 12.77
C THR A 653 8.18 40.28 11.56
N GLY A 654 9.49 40.09 11.79
CA GLY A 654 10.48 39.85 10.74
C GLY A 654 11.70 40.77 10.83
N LYS A 655 12.82 40.36 10.23
CA LYS A 655 14.09 41.13 10.25
C LYS A 655 13.91 42.52 9.66
N LEU A 656 13.30 42.60 8.48
CA LEU A 656 13.04 43.87 7.79
C LEU A 656 12.11 44.78 8.61
N ALA A 657 11.12 44.22 9.31
CA ALA A 657 10.23 44.98 10.18
C ALA A 657 10.98 45.59 11.38
N VAL A 658 11.91 44.83 12.00
CA VAL A 658 12.77 45.34 13.07
C VAL A 658 13.66 46.48 12.58
N GLU A 659 14.25 46.36 11.39
CA GLU A 659 15.08 47.43 10.80
C GLU A 659 14.27 48.72 10.58
N GLN A 660 13.07 48.61 10.01
CA GLN A 660 12.21 49.77 9.76
C GLN A 660 11.71 50.40 11.06
N ARG A 661 11.33 49.61 12.07
CA ARG A 661 10.94 50.12 13.40
C ARG A 661 12.08 50.91 14.04
N LYS A 662 13.29 50.35 14.10
CA LYS A 662 14.47 51.03 14.67
C LYS A 662 14.77 52.36 13.97
N HIS A 663 14.60 52.41 12.65
CA HIS A 663 14.80 53.62 11.86
C HIS A 663 13.79 54.72 12.23
N PHE A 664 12.49 54.40 12.27
CA PHE A 664 11.47 55.38 12.64
C PHE A 664 11.47 55.73 14.13
N GLU A 665 11.90 54.84 15.02
CA GLU A 665 12.14 55.14 16.45
C GLU A 665 13.23 56.19 16.62
N LYS A 666 14.33 56.07 15.87
CA LYS A 666 15.41 57.05 15.85
C LYS A 666 14.90 58.42 15.35
N LEU A 667 14.13 58.44 14.27
CA LEU A 667 13.52 59.67 13.74
C LEU A 667 12.55 60.30 14.74
N LYS A 668 11.69 59.49 15.39
CA LYS A 668 10.77 59.97 16.42
C LYS A 668 11.50 60.58 17.61
N ALA A 669 12.57 59.94 18.09
CA ALA A 669 13.36 60.43 19.22
C ALA A 669 14.02 61.79 18.93
N MET A 670 14.52 62.01 17.70
CA MET A 670 15.14 63.28 17.31
C MET A 670 14.19 64.48 17.36
N HIS A 671 12.89 64.27 17.19
CA HIS A 671 11.88 65.34 17.24
C HIS A 671 11.09 65.35 18.55
N GLN A 672 11.41 64.48 19.51
CA GLN A 672 10.71 64.39 20.80
C GLN A 672 11.16 65.48 21.80
N GLU A 673 12.41 65.95 21.69
CA GLU A 673 12.98 66.97 22.59
C GLU A 673 12.47 68.39 22.28
N ASP A 674 11.97 68.64 21.06
CA ASP A 674 11.57 69.96 20.55
C ASP A 674 10.03 70.13 20.31
N ALA A 675 9.19 69.11 20.59
CA ALA A 675 7.75 69.06 20.28
C ALA A 675 6.77 69.77 21.28
#